data_AF-A0AAN4T9P5-F1
#
_entry.id   AF-A0AAN4T9P5-F1
#
_cell.length_a   1.000
_cell.length_b   1.000
_cell.length_c   1.000
_cell.angle_alpha   90.00
_cell.angle_beta   90.00
_cell.angle_gamma   90.00
#
_symmetry.space_group_name_H-M   'P 1'
#
loop_
_entity.id
_entity.type
_entity.pdbx_description
1 polymer ?
#
loop_
_entity_poly.entity_id
_entity_poly.type
_entity_poly.pdbx_seq_one_letter_code
_entity_poly.pdbx_strand_id
1 'polypeptide(L)'
;MYHDALCTLDKNPLGGVVSPPLMGSHGVVPLTIVAPLPDLCRHAANCIARAEKEVFLGTNFWIYSDASTLVTNAFRELSRRAGERGSKVVVKVLYDRGNPQQLWDNHLSVGEKQYADPNGKVRLPPSSEIPNIDLQVTNYHRPIFGTFHAKFMVIDRRIALLQSSNVQDNDNLEMMVHVEGPIVDSFYDTALISWGKAFRTSLPMLSSPAASADIPSFSAQHSQSGSNEDLSSPLPEHTSQDPHYDCDIQHEAQRVNNAIRPRAGESKTQAVTRHLNTTIQRDTTGDGPDSDQEPPMRPYVTLPPHKPFPMALVNREPWGGKFLYWYLRKNGTANNTSAPNHTSIYTPQNSAFLSAFKHAKHSIFIQTPNMNAEPILEALLDAVRRGVTVTCYLCLGYNDAGQLLPFQNGTNEMIANRLYRSLHTDEERSRLRIYNYVGKDQTKPIHNKYKKRSCHIKLMIIDERVAIQGNGNLDTQSFYHSQEVNLLLDSPLVCRAWLEQVNQNQNTALYGAVSAEDGCWHDPVTGAKMADEEAQIIESSIIIIYLHSINLRAHDHSNSMSSPYDKPIVDITQYVFHYRIDDEKAWSAARVALLDAMGCAVETISTSEECQKLLGPTVPGPEAPDGFRLPGTNLSLDPVKGAFDMGTLIRYLDHNDALGGAEWGHPSDNLGAILAVADWLCRSSASGGYKHTGPPLTMRTLLTALIKAYEIQGCYQIGNDFNAFGIDHVILVKLASAAVVAWLLGLTEEQTMATLSHVWMDGHPSRVYRTGANTIPRKGWAAGDACMRAVHLALLVRAGQPGARTPLSSVPFGFYVRTFGASGFEMPRPFGVWTIQNVLFKVMPVEGHGIAAVEAALVQLGKLRARGLGPECIASIEVQTTQAAESIINKRGPLNNAADRDHCIQYVIALAFLKGSAPEARDYRDESYWARSEELASLRERIFVHVDEHLTRDYLDLNKKSIGSALTVHLQDGSELPQVLVEYPAGHVRNPATARAVQEKFTKNMRLMFTEKEILKILQEIEKDDLLIMDFVDLFARQSSSPRL
;
A
#
# COMPACT_ATOMS: atom_id res chain seq x y z
N MET A 1 22.63 -0.87 12.54
CA MET A 1 22.80 -0.75 11.07
C MET A 1 22.97 -2.11 10.39
N TYR A 2 24.16 -2.73 10.38
CA TYR A 2 24.37 -4.04 9.74
C TYR A 2 23.40 -5.14 10.23
N HIS A 3 23.23 -5.23 11.55
CA HIS A 3 22.26 -6.14 12.17
C HIS A 3 20.83 -5.89 11.66
N ASP A 4 20.36 -4.64 11.68
CA ASP A 4 18.98 -4.32 11.32
C ASP A 4 18.69 -4.59 9.84
N ALA A 5 19.67 -4.39 8.97
CA ALA A 5 19.57 -4.78 7.57
C ALA A 5 19.43 -6.31 7.43
N LEU A 6 20.21 -7.09 8.18
CA LEU A 6 20.16 -8.57 8.16
C LEU A 6 18.82 -9.11 8.66
N CYS A 7 18.26 -8.54 9.73
CA CYS A 7 16.97 -8.98 10.29
C CYS A 7 15.82 -8.92 9.28
N THR A 8 15.93 -8.10 8.23
CA THR A 8 14.91 -8.08 7.18
C THR A 8 14.84 -9.36 6.35
N LEU A 9 15.95 -10.11 6.29
CA LEU A 9 16.06 -11.34 5.53
C LEU A 9 15.34 -12.52 6.20
N ASP A 10 15.02 -12.42 7.49
CA ASP A 10 14.24 -13.44 8.22
C ASP A 10 12.85 -13.64 7.59
N LYS A 11 12.29 -12.58 6.98
CA LYS A 11 10.99 -12.64 6.29
C LYS A 11 11.11 -12.98 4.81
N ASN A 12 12.14 -12.45 4.14
CA ASN A 12 12.41 -12.72 2.74
C ASN A 12 13.92 -12.82 2.51
N PRO A 13 14.49 -14.03 2.38
CA PRO A 13 15.92 -14.21 2.20
C PRO A 13 16.45 -13.64 0.86
N LEU A 14 15.56 -13.35 -0.10
CA LEU A 14 15.91 -12.71 -1.38
C LEU A 14 15.62 -11.21 -1.40
N GLY A 15 15.09 -10.63 -0.31
CA GLY A 15 14.66 -9.22 -0.27
C GLY A 15 15.80 -8.21 -0.48
N GLY A 16 17.04 -8.63 -0.24
CA GLY A 16 18.25 -7.87 -0.52
C GLY A 16 18.85 -8.08 -1.91
N VAL A 17 18.24 -8.87 -2.81
CA VAL A 17 18.80 -9.14 -4.15
C VAL A 17 20.30 -9.54 -4.10
N VAL A 18 20.68 -10.22 -3.02
CA VAL A 18 22.01 -10.73 -2.73
C VAL A 18 21.81 -11.85 -1.71
N SER A 19 22.53 -12.95 -1.88
CA SER A 19 22.43 -14.09 -0.97
C SER A 19 22.82 -13.65 0.45
N PRO A 20 22.08 -14.09 1.49
CA PRO A 20 22.33 -13.66 2.86
C PRO A 20 23.80 -13.77 3.33
N PRO A 21 24.54 -14.87 3.01
CA PRO A 21 25.95 -14.99 3.39
C PRO A 21 26.89 -13.98 2.71
N LEU A 22 26.47 -13.41 1.57
CA LEU A 22 27.22 -12.42 0.80
C LEU A 22 26.75 -10.99 1.08
N MET A 23 25.71 -10.78 1.90
CA MET A 23 25.22 -9.42 2.16
C MET A 23 26.24 -8.59 2.93
N GLY A 24 26.96 -9.18 3.88
CA GLY A 24 28.06 -8.55 4.62
C GLY A 24 29.42 -9.08 4.17
N SER A 25 30.37 -8.19 3.91
CA SER A 25 31.71 -8.52 3.43
C SER A 25 32.72 -7.43 3.83
N HIS A 26 33.86 -7.38 3.15
CA HIS A 26 34.85 -6.32 3.27
C HIS A 26 35.55 -6.07 1.94
N GLY A 27 36.17 -4.91 1.80
CA GLY A 27 36.85 -4.53 0.56
C GLY A 27 37.57 -3.20 0.68
N VAL A 28 38.00 -2.67 -0.45
CA VAL A 28 38.67 -1.37 -0.56
C VAL A 28 37.99 -0.45 -1.58
N VAL A 29 38.26 0.86 -1.50
CA VAL A 29 37.74 1.87 -2.43
C VAL A 29 38.94 2.64 -3.02
N PRO A 30 39.59 2.13 -4.08
CA PRO A 30 40.78 2.78 -4.63
C PRO A 30 40.48 4.10 -5.37
N LEU A 31 39.27 4.26 -5.92
CA LEU A 31 38.87 5.43 -6.69
C LEU A 31 37.43 5.86 -6.35
N THR A 32 37.24 7.17 -6.21
CA THR A 32 35.92 7.82 -6.19
C THR A 32 35.88 8.92 -7.25
N ILE A 33 34.78 8.97 -7.98
CA ILE A 33 34.50 9.97 -9.00
C ILE A 33 33.29 10.79 -8.57
N VAL A 34 33.41 12.12 -8.59
CA VAL A 34 32.29 13.07 -8.45
C VAL A 34 32.37 14.06 -9.60
N ALA A 35 31.63 13.81 -10.67
CA ALA A 35 31.86 14.46 -11.96
C ALA A 35 30.62 14.37 -12.88
N PRO A 36 30.59 15.11 -14.00
CA PRO A 36 29.61 14.89 -15.05
C PRO A 36 29.66 13.46 -15.61
N LEU A 37 28.54 12.97 -16.14
CA LEU A 37 28.44 11.59 -16.64
C LEU A 37 29.58 11.13 -17.58
N PRO A 38 30.06 11.92 -18.57
CA PRO A 38 31.11 11.45 -19.46
C PRO A 38 32.35 10.94 -18.72
N ASP A 39 32.71 11.53 -17.60
CA ASP A 39 33.83 11.09 -16.76
C ASP A 39 33.57 9.71 -16.13
N LEU A 40 32.37 9.48 -15.62
CA LEU A 40 31.98 8.15 -15.13
C LEU A 40 32.04 7.11 -16.27
N CYS A 41 31.58 7.47 -17.47
CA CYS A 41 31.65 6.61 -18.65
C CYS A 41 33.09 6.36 -19.13
N ARG A 42 34.02 7.31 -18.95
CA ARG A 42 35.45 7.11 -19.24
C ARG A 42 36.05 6.06 -18.31
N HIS A 43 35.71 6.07 -17.03
CA HIS A 43 36.16 5.02 -16.11
C HIS A 43 35.59 3.65 -16.45
N ALA A 44 34.28 3.59 -16.70
CA ALA A 44 33.65 2.37 -17.16
C ALA A 44 34.31 1.84 -18.45
N ALA A 45 34.63 2.74 -19.40
CA ALA A 45 35.30 2.40 -20.65
C ALA A 45 36.72 1.83 -20.42
N ASN A 46 37.50 2.45 -19.53
CA ASN A 46 38.82 1.94 -19.14
C ASN A 46 38.75 0.56 -18.48
N CYS A 47 37.80 0.34 -17.56
CA CYS A 47 37.58 -0.98 -16.95
C CYS A 47 37.13 -2.03 -17.97
N ILE A 48 36.21 -1.69 -18.89
CA ILE A 48 35.78 -2.59 -19.97
C ILE A 48 36.96 -2.95 -20.87
N ALA A 49 37.76 -1.97 -21.32
CA ALA A 49 38.90 -2.22 -22.20
C ALA A 49 40.01 -3.05 -21.53
N ARG A 50 40.09 -3.05 -20.19
CA ARG A 50 41.02 -3.88 -19.40
C ARG A 50 40.51 -5.28 -19.11
N ALA A 51 39.21 -5.54 -19.28
CA ALA A 51 38.63 -6.84 -18.96
C ALA A 51 39.25 -7.99 -19.78
N GLU A 52 39.35 -9.15 -19.14
CA GLU A 52 39.98 -10.34 -19.72
C GLU A 52 39.02 -11.49 -19.96
N LYS A 53 37.98 -11.65 -19.13
CA LYS A 53 37.12 -12.83 -19.09
C LYS A 53 35.65 -12.48 -19.19
N GLU A 54 35.19 -11.47 -18.45
CA GLU A 54 33.78 -11.12 -18.37
C GLU A 54 33.49 -9.68 -17.92
N VAL A 55 32.36 -9.16 -18.40
CA VAL A 55 31.78 -7.90 -17.94
C VAL A 55 30.27 -8.08 -17.76
N PHE A 56 29.75 -7.67 -16.60
CA PHE A 56 28.33 -7.47 -16.39
C PHE A 56 28.05 -5.99 -16.18
N LEU A 57 27.19 -5.39 -17.01
CA LEU A 57 26.78 -3.99 -16.93
C LEU A 57 25.27 -3.92 -16.67
N GLY A 58 24.89 -3.40 -15.51
CA GLY A 58 23.50 -3.03 -15.18
C GLY A 58 23.33 -1.51 -15.18
N THR A 59 22.30 -1.00 -15.84
CA THR A 59 21.92 0.42 -15.76
C THR A 59 20.40 0.58 -15.78
N ASN A 60 19.83 1.59 -15.13
CA ASN A 60 18.39 1.81 -15.23
C ASN A 60 18.02 2.27 -16.64
N PHE A 61 18.69 3.26 -17.20
CA PHE A 61 18.31 3.78 -18.51
C PHE A 61 19.51 3.82 -19.47
N TRP A 62 19.26 3.41 -20.71
CA TRP A 62 20.22 3.45 -21.80
C TRP A 62 19.61 4.14 -23.03
N ILE A 63 20.33 5.12 -23.57
CA ILE A 63 20.05 5.72 -24.88
C ILE A 63 21.34 6.03 -25.62
N TYR A 64 21.32 5.88 -26.94
CA TYR A 64 22.41 6.30 -27.80
C TYR A 64 22.67 7.79 -27.66
N SER A 65 23.93 8.12 -27.34
CA SER A 65 24.42 9.43 -26.94
C SER A 65 25.96 9.43 -26.95
N ASP A 66 26.61 10.57 -26.74
CA ASP A 66 28.09 10.61 -26.63
C ASP A 66 28.59 9.76 -25.46
N ALA A 67 27.94 9.82 -24.30
CA ALA A 67 28.25 9.00 -23.14
C ALA A 67 28.13 7.50 -23.42
N SER A 68 27.06 7.06 -24.09
CA SER A 68 26.92 5.65 -24.51
C SER A 68 27.99 5.24 -25.53
N THR A 69 28.46 6.19 -26.35
CA THR A 69 29.48 5.94 -27.38
C THR A 69 30.83 5.60 -26.74
N LEU A 70 31.19 6.23 -25.62
CA LEU A 70 32.38 5.86 -24.83
C LEU A 70 32.34 4.38 -24.42
N VAL A 71 31.19 3.92 -23.92
CA VAL A 71 30.99 2.52 -23.49
C VAL A 71 31.02 1.55 -24.67
N THR A 72 30.34 1.88 -25.78
CA THR A 72 30.32 1.01 -26.97
C THR A 72 31.66 0.94 -27.68
N ASN A 73 32.43 2.03 -27.72
CA ASN A 73 33.81 2.04 -28.18
C ASN A 73 34.70 1.14 -27.31
N ALA A 74 34.47 1.14 -26.00
CA ALA A 74 35.19 0.23 -25.10
C ALA A 74 34.89 -1.24 -25.38
N PHE A 75 33.66 -1.59 -25.78
CA PHE A 75 33.37 -2.97 -26.24
C PHE A 75 34.13 -3.32 -27.52
N ARG A 76 34.25 -2.40 -28.48
CA ARG A 76 35.08 -2.61 -29.68
C ARG A 76 36.54 -2.83 -29.32
N GLU A 77 37.07 -2.00 -28.42
CA GLU A 77 38.44 -2.13 -27.95
C GLU A 77 38.67 -3.43 -27.18
N LEU A 78 37.75 -3.82 -26.28
CA LEU A 78 37.79 -5.09 -25.57
C LEU A 78 37.80 -6.27 -26.54
N SER A 79 36.95 -6.24 -27.57
CA SER A 79 36.93 -7.28 -28.61
C SER A 79 38.25 -7.32 -29.38
N ARG A 80 38.82 -6.17 -29.73
CA ARG A 80 40.13 -6.10 -30.40
C ARG A 80 41.22 -6.76 -29.55
N ARG A 81 41.36 -6.35 -28.29
CA ARG A 81 42.35 -6.89 -27.34
C ARG A 81 42.13 -8.38 -27.04
N ALA A 82 40.88 -8.82 -26.93
CA ALA A 82 40.55 -10.23 -26.74
C ALA A 82 41.01 -11.08 -27.94
N GLY A 83 40.84 -10.55 -29.16
CA GLY A 83 41.34 -11.17 -30.39
C GLY A 83 42.86 -11.27 -30.44
N GLU A 84 43.58 -10.22 -30.04
CA GLU A 84 45.05 -10.24 -29.92
C GLU A 84 45.54 -11.29 -28.92
N ARG A 85 44.78 -11.51 -27.85
CA ARG A 85 45.05 -12.57 -26.86
C ARG A 85 44.61 -13.98 -27.32
N GLY A 86 43.93 -14.12 -28.46
CA GLY A 86 43.33 -15.38 -28.89
C GLY A 86 42.23 -15.90 -27.94
N SER A 87 41.51 -14.98 -27.29
CA SER A 87 40.51 -15.27 -26.26
C SER A 87 39.14 -14.68 -26.60
N LYS A 88 38.08 -15.13 -25.93
CA LYS A 88 36.75 -14.51 -25.97
C LYS A 88 36.34 -14.01 -24.60
N VAL A 89 35.59 -12.92 -24.57
CA VAL A 89 35.08 -12.28 -23.35
C VAL A 89 33.56 -12.36 -23.32
N VAL A 90 32.99 -12.73 -22.18
CA VAL A 90 31.52 -12.82 -22.01
C VAL A 90 30.99 -11.49 -21.49
N VAL A 91 30.07 -10.86 -22.21
CA VAL A 91 29.50 -9.55 -21.81
C VAL A 91 28.00 -9.67 -21.63
N LYS A 92 27.51 -9.21 -20.48
CA LYS A 92 26.08 -9.12 -20.14
C LYS A 92 25.69 -7.66 -19.97
N VAL A 93 24.61 -7.24 -20.63
CA VAL A 93 24.04 -5.90 -20.48
C VAL A 93 22.59 -6.03 -20.02
N LEU A 94 22.27 -5.40 -18.90
CA LEU A 94 20.93 -5.32 -18.33
C LEU A 94 20.51 -3.85 -18.27
N TYR A 95 19.38 -3.51 -18.87
CA TYR A 95 18.81 -2.16 -18.79
C TYR A 95 17.31 -2.16 -18.51
N ASP A 96 16.74 -1.03 -18.08
CA ASP A 96 15.29 -0.86 -17.97
C ASP A 96 14.75 0.03 -19.10
N ARG A 97 13.77 -0.51 -19.83
CA ARG A 97 12.92 0.26 -20.72
C ARG A 97 11.54 -0.38 -20.76
N GLY A 98 10.54 0.31 -20.24
CA GLY A 98 9.15 -0.11 -20.30
C GLY A 98 8.73 -0.55 -21.72
N ASN A 99 8.25 -1.79 -21.80
CA ASN A 99 7.73 -2.43 -23.01
C ASN A 99 6.46 -3.18 -22.60
N PRO A 100 5.35 -3.07 -23.37
CA PRO A 100 4.12 -3.81 -23.07
C PRO A 100 4.33 -5.32 -22.87
N GLN A 101 5.29 -5.94 -23.56
CA GLN A 101 5.64 -7.37 -23.41
C GLN A 101 6.11 -7.73 -21.98
N GLN A 102 6.60 -6.76 -21.20
CA GLN A 102 6.99 -6.94 -19.81
C GLN A 102 5.80 -7.12 -18.86
N LEU A 103 4.57 -7.03 -19.37
CA LEU A 103 3.40 -7.51 -18.63
C LEU A 103 3.39 -9.05 -18.51
N TRP A 104 4.12 -9.79 -19.35
CA TRP A 104 4.17 -11.26 -19.32
C TRP A 104 5.56 -11.82 -18.99
N ASP A 105 6.62 -11.07 -19.33
CA ASP A 105 8.00 -11.45 -19.06
C ASP A 105 8.83 -10.21 -18.72
N ASN A 106 9.06 -10.00 -17.43
CA ASN A 106 9.73 -8.80 -16.94
C ASN A 106 11.17 -8.69 -17.46
N HIS A 107 11.82 -9.80 -17.82
CA HIS A 107 13.23 -9.88 -18.24
C HIS A 107 13.35 -10.19 -19.73
N LEU A 108 12.94 -9.29 -20.61
CA LEU A 108 12.93 -9.53 -22.05
C LEU A 108 14.35 -9.67 -22.61
N SER A 109 14.64 -10.78 -23.26
CA SER A 109 15.88 -10.94 -24.03
C SER A 109 15.83 -10.07 -25.29
N VAL A 110 16.87 -9.28 -25.53
CA VAL A 110 16.96 -8.34 -26.64
C VAL A 110 17.90 -8.92 -27.70
N GLY A 111 17.36 -9.22 -28.88
CA GLY A 111 18.15 -9.76 -29.99
C GLY A 111 18.99 -8.71 -30.71
N GLU A 112 19.99 -9.14 -31.47
CA GLU A 112 20.92 -8.27 -32.19
C GLU A 112 20.23 -7.27 -33.13
N LYS A 113 19.23 -7.73 -33.89
CA LYS A 113 18.43 -6.85 -34.74
C LYS A 113 17.78 -5.68 -34.00
N GLN A 114 17.55 -5.81 -32.69
CA GLN A 114 16.93 -4.79 -31.87
C GLN A 114 17.95 -3.94 -31.12
N TYR A 115 18.98 -4.55 -30.50
CA TYR A 115 19.96 -3.77 -29.76
C TYR A 115 20.94 -3.02 -30.68
N ALA A 116 21.23 -3.54 -31.88
CA ALA A 116 22.16 -2.96 -32.84
C ALA A 116 21.44 -2.22 -33.99
N ASP A 117 20.12 -1.99 -33.88
CA ASP A 117 19.39 -1.19 -34.86
C ASP A 117 20.00 0.22 -34.95
N PRO A 118 20.53 0.65 -36.12
CA PRO A 118 21.13 1.97 -36.28
C PRO A 118 20.12 3.12 -36.11
N ASN A 119 18.82 2.84 -36.25
CA ASN A 119 17.74 3.79 -35.97
C ASN A 119 17.16 3.61 -34.56
N GLY A 120 17.56 2.55 -33.87
CA GLY A 120 17.12 2.22 -32.52
C GLY A 120 17.65 3.20 -31.48
N LYS A 121 17.06 3.12 -30.27
CA LYS A 121 17.47 3.96 -29.14
C LYS A 121 18.67 3.42 -28.38
N VAL A 122 19.02 2.14 -28.50
CA VAL A 122 20.08 1.49 -27.71
C VAL A 122 21.43 1.50 -28.44
N ARG A 123 21.46 1.05 -29.70
CA ARG A 123 22.64 1.07 -30.60
C ARG A 123 23.93 0.46 -30.00
N LEU A 124 23.81 -0.69 -29.36
CA LEU A 124 24.96 -1.51 -28.99
C LEU A 124 25.65 -2.06 -30.26
N PRO A 125 26.98 -2.33 -30.25
CA PRO A 125 27.69 -2.81 -31.44
C PRO A 125 27.14 -4.16 -31.94
N PRO A 126 26.96 -4.35 -33.25
CA PRO A 126 26.61 -5.65 -33.82
C PRO A 126 27.76 -6.64 -33.66
N SER A 127 27.45 -7.93 -33.70
CA SER A 127 28.41 -9.02 -33.52
C SER A 127 29.58 -8.97 -34.50
N SER A 128 29.37 -8.42 -35.70
CA SER A 128 30.41 -8.20 -36.72
C SER A 128 31.49 -7.19 -36.30
N GLU A 129 31.17 -6.23 -35.44
CA GLU A 129 32.13 -5.23 -34.93
C GLU A 129 32.86 -5.70 -33.67
N ILE A 130 32.29 -6.68 -32.95
CA ILE A 130 32.82 -7.24 -31.71
C ILE A 130 32.95 -8.77 -31.75
N PRO A 131 33.68 -9.35 -32.73
CA PRO A 131 33.69 -10.80 -32.98
C PRO A 131 34.26 -11.65 -31.82
N ASN A 132 35.02 -11.04 -30.91
CA ASN A 132 35.64 -11.72 -29.76
C ASN A 132 34.86 -11.52 -28.45
N ILE A 133 33.66 -10.93 -28.52
CA ILE A 133 32.74 -10.78 -27.38
C ILE A 133 31.50 -11.65 -27.59
N ASP A 134 31.11 -12.40 -26.55
CA ASP A 134 29.78 -13.02 -26.47
C ASP A 134 28.84 -12.07 -25.71
N LEU A 135 28.15 -11.22 -26.48
CA LEU A 135 27.22 -10.22 -25.94
C LEU A 135 25.81 -10.82 -25.76
N GLN A 136 25.25 -10.65 -24.55
CA GLN A 136 23.84 -10.91 -24.25
C GLN A 136 23.21 -9.69 -23.59
N VAL A 137 22.02 -9.33 -24.04
CA VAL A 137 21.31 -8.11 -23.64
C VAL A 137 19.92 -8.46 -23.12
N THR A 138 19.55 -7.92 -21.97
CA THR A 138 18.24 -8.10 -21.35
C THR A 138 17.65 -6.74 -20.97
N ASN A 139 16.35 -6.57 -21.24
CA ASN A 139 15.55 -5.44 -20.81
C ASN A 139 14.65 -5.85 -19.63
N TYR A 140 14.94 -5.32 -18.44
CA TYR A 140 14.26 -5.64 -17.19
C TYR A 140 13.39 -4.48 -16.69
N HIS A 141 12.07 -4.70 -16.62
CA HIS A 141 11.11 -3.77 -16.02
C HIS A 141 9.96 -4.56 -15.38
N ARG A 142 9.35 -4.05 -14.31
CA ARG A 142 8.21 -4.67 -13.61
C ARG A 142 7.02 -3.69 -13.52
N PRO A 143 6.16 -3.63 -14.56
CA PRO A 143 4.94 -2.84 -14.50
C PRO A 143 4.04 -3.26 -13.32
N ILE A 144 3.29 -2.38 -12.65
CA ILE A 144 3.27 -0.89 -12.69
C ILE A 144 4.15 -0.35 -11.54
N PHE A 145 4.95 0.70 -11.79
CA PHE A 145 5.93 1.36 -10.91
C PHE A 145 7.17 0.56 -10.49
N GLY A 146 7.21 -0.76 -10.66
CA GLY A 146 8.41 -1.55 -10.37
C GLY A 146 9.50 -1.32 -11.42
N THR A 147 10.53 -0.55 -11.09
CA THR A 147 11.60 -0.16 -12.00
C THR A 147 12.91 -0.85 -11.60
N PHE A 148 13.68 -1.36 -12.55
CA PHE A 148 15.08 -1.76 -12.30
C PHE A 148 15.92 -0.50 -12.21
N HIS A 149 16.01 0.09 -11.01
CA HIS A 149 16.70 1.36 -10.80
C HIS A 149 18.17 1.18 -10.38
N ALA A 150 18.80 0.02 -10.65
CA ALA A 150 20.20 -0.20 -10.30
C ALA A 150 21.17 0.21 -11.42
N LYS A 151 22.32 0.78 -11.04
CA LYS A 151 23.44 1.06 -11.94
C LYS A 151 24.73 0.56 -11.31
N PHE A 152 25.30 -0.48 -11.89
CA PHE A 152 26.54 -1.07 -11.42
C PHE A 152 27.20 -1.91 -12.52
N MET A 153 28.49 -2.17 -12.36
CA MET A 153 29.26 -3.02 -13.25
C MET A 153 30.09 -4.01 -12.44
N VAL A 154 30.24 -5.22 -12.93
CA VAL A 154 31.19 -6.22 -12.39
C VAL A 154 32.13 -6.63 -13.52
N ILE A 155 33.44 -6.53 -13.27
CA ILE A 155 34.48 -6.81 -14.25
C ILE A 155 35.36 -7.93 -13.71
N ASP A 156 35.43 -9.03 -14.46
CA ASP A 156 36.20 -10.24 -14.16
C ASP A 156 35.99 -10.82 -12.75
N ARG A 157 34.88 -10.44 -12.08
CA ARG A 157 34.65 -10.72 -10.66
C ARG A 157 35.84 -10.28 -9.78
N ARG A 158 36.50 -9.18 -10.14
CA ARG A 158 37.61 -8.56 -9.39
C ARG A 158 37.36 -7.12 -9.03
N ILE A 159 36.61 -6.42 -9.86
CA ILE A 159 36.23 -5.02 -9.69
C ILE A 159 34.71 -4.92 -9.75
N ALA A 160 34.13 -4.14 -8.86
CA ALA A 160 32.78 -3.64 -9.05
C ALA A 160 32.75 -2.11 -9.07
N LEU A 161 31.93 -1.55 -9.96
CA LEU A 161 31.65 -0.13 -10.05
C LEU A 161 30.21 0.10 -9.60
N LEU A 162 29.99 1.01 -8.66
CA LEU A 162 28.66 1.43 -8.23
C LEU A 162 28.51 2.92 -8.52
N GLN A 163 27.51 3.28 -9.32
CA GLN A 163 27.37 4.63 -9.88
C GLN A 163 25.95 5.14 -9.71
N SER A 164 25.76 6.44 -9.59
CA SER A 164 24.42 7.05 -9.52
C SER A 164 23.77 7.26 -10.90
N SER A 165 24.54 7.07 -11.98
CA SER A 165 24.24 7.61 -13.30
C SER A 165 23.74 6.59 -14.32
N ASN A 166 22.79 7.02 -15.16
CA ASN A 166 22.33 6.28 -16.34
C ASN A 166 23.33 6.38 -17.50
N VAL A 167 23.18 5.54 -18.54
CA VAL A 167 24.00 5.64 -19.76
C VAL A 167 23.24 6.49 -20.79
N GLN A 168 23.29 7.81 -20.63
CA GLN A 168 22.64 8.81 -21.49
C GLN A 168 23.22 10.21 -21.30
N ASP A 169 23.30 11.05 -22.33
CA ASP A 169 23.72 12.46 -22.12
C ASP A 169 22.70 13.19 -21.22
N ASN A 170 23.20 13.90 -20.21
CA ASN A 170 22.40 14.64 -19.22
C ASN A 170 23.21 15.80 -18.62
N ASP A 171 22.58 16.54 -17.70
CA ASP A 171 23.14 17.71 -17.02
C ASP A 171 23.55 17.49 -15.56
N ASN A 172 23.71 16.23 -15.17
CA ASN A 172 23.93 15.86 -13.79
C ASN A 172 25.41 15.87 -13.41
N LEU A 173 25.70 16.39 -12.22
CA LEU A 173 26.81 15.95 -11.40
C LEU A 173 26.44 14.62 -10.72
N GLU A 174 27.28 13.62 -10.89
CA GLU A 174 27.04 12.23 -10.50
C GLU A 174 28.21 11.70 -9.65
N MET A 175 28.03 10.53 -9.02
CA MET A 175 29.05 9.88 -8.22
C MET A 175 29.23 8.42 -8.64
N MET A 176 30.48 7.97 -8.72
CA MET A 176 30.85 6.56 -8.90
C MET A 176 31.92 6.16 -7.89
N VAL A 177 31.80 4.95 -7.36
CA VAL A 177 32.82 4.31 -6.52
C VAL A 177 33.32 3.05 -7.21
N HIS A 178 34.64 2.91 -7.24
CA HIS A 178 35.32 1.68 -7.63
C HIS A 178 35.60 0.89 -6.36
N VAL A 179 35.17 -0.37 -6.30
CA VAL A 179 35.43 -1.26 -5.17
C VAL A 179 36.10 -2.57 -5.60
N GLU A 180 36.99 -3.05 -4.74
CA GLU A 180 37.75 -4.29 -4.94
C GLU A 180 37.77 -5.16 -3.68
N GLY A 181 38.10 -6.44 -3.84
CA GLY A 181 38.17 -7.42 -2.74
C GLY A 181 36.90 -8.26 -2.59
N PRO A 182 36.73 -8.96 -1.45
CA PRO A 182 35.64 -9.92 -1.27
C PRO A 182 34.22 -9.36 -1.46
N ILE A 183 34.00 -8.06 -1.26
CA ILE A 183 32.71 -7.40 -1.53
C ILE A 183 32.25 -7.56 -3.00
N VAL A 184 33.17 -7.78 -3.94
CA VAL A 184 32.84 -7.97 -5.36
C VAL A 184 32.03 -9.25 -5.58
N ASP A 185 32.17 -10.26 -4.71
CA ASP A 185 31.32 -11.46 -4.75
C ASP A 185 29.84 -11.11 -4.49
N SER A 186 29.57 -10.12 -3.64
CA SER A 186 28.22 -9.63 -3.36
C SER A 186 27.61 -8.93 -4.58
N PHE A 187 28.38 -8.11 -5.29
CA PHE A 187 27.94 -7.47 -6.53
C PHE A 187 27.74 -8.49 -7.67
N TYR A 188 28.62 -9.48 -7.75
CA TYR A 188 28.51 -10.58 -8.71
C TYR A 188 27.22 -11.38 -8.48
N ASP A 189 26.91 -11.72 -7.23
CA ASP A 189 25.66 -12.40 -6.89
C ASP A 189 24.43 -11.52 -7.18
N THR A 190 24.52 -10.22 -6.88
CA THR A 190 23.48 -9.24 -7.25
C THR A 190 23.23 -9.20 -8.76
N ALA A 191 24.28 -9.27 -9.58
CA ALA A 191 24.17 -9.37 -11.04
C ALA A 191 23.44 -10.65 -11.49
N LEU A 192 23.80 -11.80 -10.90
CA LEU A 192 23.14 -13.08 -11.19
C LEU A 192 21.65 -13.04 -10.86
N ILE A 193 21.30 -12.57 -9.66
CA ILE A 193 19.90 -12.49 -9.19
C ILE A 193 19.12 -11.49 -10.04
N SER A 194 19.69 -10.31 -10.32
CA SER A 194 19.03 -9.28 -11.13
C SER A 194 18.80 -9.71 -12.58
N TRP A 195 19.66 -10.56 -13.13
CA TRP A 195 19.49 -11.10 -14.48
C TRP A 195 18.28 -12.04 -14.60
N GLY A 196 17.99 -12.81 -13.54
CA GLY A 196 16.73 -13.56 -13.38
C GLY A 196 16.50 -14.74 -14.35
N LYS A 197 17.41 -15.00 -15.29
CA LYS A 197 17.30 -16.05 -16.32
C LYS A 197 18.56 -16.89 -16.46
N ALA A 198 18.44 -18.09 -17.04
CA ALA A 198 19.62 -18.85 -17.42
C ALA A 198 20.41 -18.09 -18.48
N PHE A 199 21.74 -17.99 -18.30
CA PHE A 199 22.59 -17.44 -19.35
C PHE A 199 22.68 -18.41 -20.52
N ARG A 200 22.72 -17.88 -21.75
CA ARG A 200 23.10 -18.70 -22.92
C ARG A 200 24.55 -19.16 -22.82
N THR A 201 25.40 -18.31 -22.25
CA THR A 201 26.83 -18.58 -22.00
C THR A 201 27.14 -18.16 -20.58
N SER A 202 27.56 -19.10 -19.76
CA SER A 202 27.89 -18.85 -18.35
C SER A 202 29.04 -17.85 -18.23
N LEU A 203 29.01 -17.08 -17.15
CA LEU A 203 30.12 -16.21 -16.75
C LEU A 203 31.34 -17.08 -16.36
N PRO A 204 32.49 -16.96 -17.06
CA PRO A 204 33.69 -17.77 -16.83
C PRO A 204 34.23 -17.77 -15.40
N MET A 205 34.01 -16.71 -14.63
CA MET A 205 34.57 -16.54 -13.28
C MET A 205 33.67 -17.12 -12.17
N LEU A 206 32.63 -17.89 -12.51
CA LEU A 206 31.69 -18.47 -11.54
C LEU A 206 32.39 -19.30 -10.43
N SER A 207 33.46 -20.03 -10.77
CA SER A 207 34.24 -20.84 -9.81
C SER A 207 35.46 -20.13 -9.23
N SER A 208 35.64 -18.82 -9.50
CA SER A 208 36.80 -18.04 -9.07
C SER A 208 36.36 -16.80 -8.25
N PRO A 209 35.94 -16.99 -6.99
CA PRO A 209 35.45 -15.90 -6.15
C PRO A 209 36.53 -14.84 -5.88
N ALA A 210 36.09 -13.59 -5.76
CA ALA A 210 36.95 -12.46 -5.41
C ALA A 210 37.60 -12.66 -4.04
N ALA A 211 36.91 -13.34 -3.11
CA ALA A 211 37.45 -13.66 -1.80
C ALA A 211 38.71 -14.52 -1.79
N SER A 212 39.00 -15.23 -2.89
CA SER A 212 40.20 -16.07 -3.06
C SER A 212 41.27 -15.44 -3.96
N ALA A 213 41.12 -14.17 -4.34
CA ALA A 213 42.01 -13.49 -5.25
C ALA A 213 42.65 -12.25 -4.61
N ASP A 214 43.80 -11.84 -5.14
CA ASP A 214 44.45 -10.60 -4.73
C ASP A 214 43.63 -9.38 -5.16
N ILE A 215 43.72 -8.32 -4.35
CA ILE A 215 43.11 -7.01 -4.65
C ILE A 215 43.89 -6.37 -5.81
N PRO A 216 43.25 -6.10 -6.98
CA PRO A 216 43.95 -5.65 -8.18
C PRO A 216 44.81 -4.39 -7.98
N SER A 217 44.29 -3.40 -7.26
CA SER A 217 45.00 -2.14 -6.98
C SER A 217 46.27 -2.32 -6.16
N PHE A 218 46.37 -3.38 -5.34
CA PHE A 218 47.59 -3.70 -4.59
C PHE A 218 48.62 -4.40 -5.47
N SER A 219 48.16 -5.34 -6.30
CA SER A 219 49.03 -6.09 -7.22
C SER A 219 49.62 -5.21 -8.31
N ALA A 220 48.87 -4.23 -8.82
CA ALA A 220 49.33 -3.29 -9.84
C ALA A 220 50.50 -2.40 -9.34
N GLN A 221 50.55 -2.08 -8.04
CA GLN A 221 51.61 -1.25 -7.45
C GLN A 221 52.95 -1.98 -7.30
N HIS A 222 52.92 -3.30 -7.10
CA HIS A 222 54.15 -4.12 -7.09
C HIS A 222 54.81 -4.19 -8.47
N SER A 223 54.04 -4.01 -9.54
CA SER A 223 54.50 -4.02 -10.94
C SER A 223 55.05 -2.66 -11.41
N GLN A 224 54.68 -1.56 -10.75
CA GLN A 224 54.97 -0.18 -11.18
C GLN A 224 56.21 0.46 -10.53
N SER A 225 56.96 -0.27 -9.70
CA SER A 225 58.21 0.26 -9.10
C SER A 225 59.36 0.48 -10.10
N GLY A 226 59.09 0.49 -11.41
CA GLY A 226 60.09 0.49 -12.48
C GLY A 226 59.95 1.54 -13.59
N SER A 227 58.89 2.36 -13.62
CA SER A 227 58.71 3.36 -14.69
C SER A 227 58.47 4.77 -14.12
N ASN A 228 59.55 5.55 -14.02
CA ASN A 228 59.51 7.01 -13.91
C ASN A 228 59.16 7.61 -15.28
N GLU A 229 57.97 7.35 -15.80
CA GLU A 229 57.46 8.16 -16.92
C GLU A 229 57.03 9.53 -16.37
N ASP A 230 57.38 10.58 -17.12
CA ASP A 230 57.26 11.97 -16.70
C ASP A 230 55.77 12.40 -16.64
N LEU A 231 55.16 12.29 -15.46
CA LEU A 231 53.77 12.68 -15.14
C LEU A 231 53.52 14.21 -15.29
N SER A 232 54.42 14.98 -15.90
CA SER A 232 54.29 16.44 -16.05
C SER A 232 53.58 16.89 -17.34
N SER A 233 53.44 16.03 -18.35
CA SER A 233 52.87 16.37 -19.65
C SER A 233 51.33 16.24 -19.68
N PRO A 234 50.56 17.21 -20.24
CA PRO A 234 49.12 17.10 -20.36
C PRO A 234 48.74 15.98 -21.34
N LEU A 235 47.97 15.01 -20.86
CA LEU A 235 47.44 13.91 -21.66
C LEU A 235 46.20 14.36 -22.47
N PRO A 236 46.02 13.91 -23.72
CA PRO A 236 44.83 14.24 -24.51
C PRO A 236 43.54 13.74 -23.84
N GLU A 237 42.43 14.44 -24.03
CA GLU A 237 41.16 14.05 -23.42
C GLU A 237 40.60 12.78 -24.09
N HIS A 238 40.12 11.82 -23.30
CA HIS A 238 39.36 10.67 -23.83
C HIS A 238 37.99 11.16 -24.29
N THR A 239 37.74 11.15 -25.60
CA THR A 239 36.43 11.54 -26.18
C THR A 239 35.81 10.39 -26.98
N SER A 240 34.55 10.56 -27.41
CA SER A 240 33.88 9.58 -28.27
C SER A 240 34.52 9.46 -29.66
N GLN A 241 35.27 10.48 -30.11
CA GLN A 241 35.97 10.51 -31.40
C GLN A 241 37.46 10.18 -31.30
N ASP A 242 38.08 10.45 -30.15
CA ASP A 242 39.49 10.18 -29.86
C ASP A 242 39.60 9.43 -28.52
N PRO A 243 39.39 8.09 -28.51
CA PRO A 243 39.36 7.31 -27.28
C PRO A 243 40.78 6.97 -26.78
N HIS A 244 41.01 7.14 -25.48
CA HIS A 244 42.28 6.85 -24.82
C HIS A 244 42.06 5.88 -23.66
N TYR A 245 42.60 4.66 -23.76
CA TYR A 245 42.40 3.62 -22.74
C TYR A 245 43.65 3.43 -21.86
N ASP A 246 43.61 4.01 -20.66
CA ASP A 246 44.69 4.00 -19.68
C ASP A 246 44.86 2.61 -19.03
N CYS A 247 46.11 2.25 -18.72
CA CYS A 247 46.45 0.96 -18.12
C CYS A 247 46.13 0.89 -16.62
N ASP A 248 46.18 2.02 -15.91
CA ASP A 248 45.93 2.11 -14.47
C ASP A 248 45.06 3.31 -14.09
N ILE A 249 44.64 3.34 -12.83
CA ILE A 249 43.75 4.37 -12.28
C ILE A 249 44.47 5.73 -12.11
N GLN A 250 45.79 5.75 -11.91
CA GLN A 250 46.53 7.00 -11.67
C GLN A 250 46.63 7.85 -12.94
N HIS A 251 47.00 7.23 -14.07
CA HIS A 251 47.04 7.91 -15.38
C HIS A 251 45.65 8.39 -15.80
N GLU A 252 44.62 7.60 -15.52
CA GLU A 252 43.24 7.99 -15.78
C GLU A 252 42.84 9.23 -14.95
N ALA A 253 43.10 9.20 -13.64
CA ALA A 253 42.81 10.32 -12.75
C ALA A 253 43.60 11.58 -13.15
N GLN A 254 44.85 11.44 -13.59
CA GLN A 254 45.66 12.53 -14.08
C GLN A 254 45.08 13.13 -15.36
N ARG A 255 44.70 12.30 -16.34
CA ARG A 255 44.09 12.74 -17.61
C ARG A 255 42.83 13.58 -17.37
N VAL A 256 41.92 13.08 -16.54
CA VAL A 256 40.64 13.76 -16.25
C VAL A 256 40.87 15.02 -15.41
N ASN A 257 41.60 14.93 -14.30
CA ASN A 257 41.81 16.09 -13.42
C ASN A 257 42.61 17.22 -14.12
N ASN A 258 43.52 16.88 -15.05
CA ASN A 258 44.26 17.89 -15.81
C ASN A 258 43.41 18.59 -16.87
N ALA A 259 42.29 18.00 -17.33
CA ALA A 259 41.41 18.60 -18.34
C ALA A 259 40.72 19.89 -17.83
N ILE A 260 40.65 20.08 -16.51
CA ILE A 260 40.06 21.25 -15.85
C ILE A 260 41.08 22.40 -15.69
N ARG A 261 42.36 22.19 -16.01
CA ARG A 261 43.35 23.27 -15.96
C ARG A 261 42.97 24.38 -16.96
N PRO A 262 43.06 25.66 -16.57
CA PRO A 262 42.80 26.76 -17.48
C PRO A 262 43.77 26.76 -18.66
N ARG A 263 43.22 26.94 -19.86
CA ARG A 263 44.00 27.19 -21.09
C ARG A 263 44.52 28.63 -21.09
N ALA A 264 45.46 28.93 -21.98
CA ALA A 264 45.96 30.31 -22.12
C ALA A 264 44.80 31.28 -22.44
N GLY A 265 44.60 32.29 -21.60
CA GLY A 265 43.51 33.27 -21.72
C GLY A 265 42.16 32.82 -21.14
N GLU A 266 42.08 31.62 -20.55
CA GLU A 266 40.89 31.09 -19.88
C GLU A 266 40.98 31.35 -18.37
N SER A 267 39.88 31.81 -17.76
CA SER A 267 39.75 31.92 -16.29
C SER A 267 39.57 30.55 -15.64
N LYS A 268 39.70 30.45 -14.31
CA LYS A 268 39.46 29.19 -13.59
C LYS A 268 37.99 28.75 -13.73
N THR A 269 37.06 29.68 -13.55
CA THR A 269 35.62 29.41 -13.73
C THR A 269 35.32 28.98 -15.16
N GLN A 270 35.94 29.59 -16.17
CA GLN A 270 35.76 29.19 -17.57
C GLN A 270 36.25 27.75 -17.82
N ALA A 271 37.36 27.35 -17.23
CA ALA A 271 37.88 25.99 -17.35
C ALA A 271 36.95 24.94 -16.72
N VAL A 272 36.38 25.24 -15.55
CA VAL A 272 35.34 24.41 -14.91
C VAL A 272 34.06 24.39 -15.74
N THR A 273 33.60 25.54 -16.23
CA THR A 273 32.41 25.67 -17.10
C THR A 273 32.57 24.81 -18.35
N ARG A 274 33.74 24.86 -19.01
CA ARG A 274 34.06 24.03 -20.18
C ARG A 274 33.97 22.55 -19.87
N HIS A 275 34.44 22.12 -18.70
CA HIS A 275 34.40 20.72 -18.30
C HIS A 275 32.97 20.25 -17.94
N LEU A 276 32.19 21.09 -17.25
CA LEU A 276 30.79 20.80 -16.92
C LEU A 276 29.86 20.87 -18.14
N ASN A 277 30.19 21.67 -19.16
CA ASN A 277 29.44 21.77 -20.40
C ASN A 277 29.66 20.52 -21.28
N THR A 278 28.88 19.49 -20.99
CA THR A 278 28.78 18.29 -21.81
C THR A 278 27.90 18.51 -23.04
N THR A 279 27.48 17.44 -23.70
CA THR A 279 26.79 17.46 -24.99
C THR A 279 25.50 18.29 -25.01
N ILE A 280 24.76 18.40 -23.89
CA ILE A 280 23.46 19.09 -23.85
C ILE A 280 23.50 20.51 -23.25
N GLN A 281 24.60 20.91 -22.61
CA GLN A 281 24.69 22.17 -21.84
C GLN A 281 25.59 23.22 -22.49
N ARG A 282 25.82 23.13 -23.81
CA ARG A 282 26.92 23.81 -24.52
C ARG A 282 26.98 25.34 -24.31
N ASP A 283 25.84 25.97 -24.10
CA ASP A 283 25.70 27.42 -23.98
C ASP A 283 25.58 27.91 -22.52
N THR A 284 25.86 27.05 -21.53
CA THR A 284 25.80 27.44 -20.11
C THR A 284 27.07 28.19 -19.72
N THR A 285 26.93 29.38 -19.14
CA THR A 285 28.03 30.20 -18.64
C THR A 285 28.13 30.10 -17.13
N GLY A 286 29.35 30.03 -16.59
CA GLY A 286 29.60 30.17 -15.16
C GLY A 286 29.59 31.63 -14.71
N ASP A 287 28.94 31.90 -13.57
CA ASP A 287 28.92 33.21 -12.91
C ASP A 287 29.73 33.23 -11.59
N GLY A 288 30.31 32.09 -11.19
CA GLY A 288 31.18 31.98 -10.02
C GLY A 288 32.49 32.76 -10.15
N PRO A 289 32.92 33.51 -9.12
CA PRO A 289 34.25 34.12 -9.12
C PRO A 289 35.36 33.05 -9.12
N ASP A 290 36.52 33.38 -9.72
CA ASP A 290 37.67 32.48 -9.79
C ASP A 290 38.19 32.05 -8.40
N SER A 291 37.89 32.82 -7.34
CA SER A 291 38.20 32.47 -5.95
C SER A 291 37.49 31.20 -5.48
N ASP A 292 36.28 30.94 -5.97
CA ASP A 292 35.49 29.79 -5.56
C ASP A 292 36.01 28.50 -6.20
N GLN A 293 36.88 28.63 -7.19
CA GLN A 293 37.58 27.52 -7.84
C GLN A 293 38.86 27.13 -7.09
N GLU A 294 39.04 27.62 -5.85
CA GLU A 294 40.11 27.21 -4.94
C GLU A 294 39.53 26.57 -3.67
N PRO A 295 39.78 25.27 -3.41
CA PRO A 295 40.60 24.37 -4.22
C PRO A 295 39.95 24.02 -5.58
N PRO A 296 40.76 23.67 -6.60
CA PRO A 296 40.27 23.35 -7.94
C PRO A 296 39.37 22.13 -7.92
N MET A 297 38.37 22.11 -8.81
CA MET A 297 37.52 20.92 -8.99
C MET A 297 38.40 19.69 -9.27
N ARG A 298 38.09 18.59 -8.58
CA ARG A 298 38.83 17.33 -8.65
C ARG A 298 37.88 16.15 -8.90
N PRO A 299 37.51 15.90 -10.17
CA PRO A 299 36.62 14.81 -10.55
C PRO A 299 37.03 13.46 -9.99
N TYR A 300 38.32 13.11 -10.05
CA TYR A 300 38.84 11.81 -9.65
C TYR A 300 39.70 11.93 -8.39
N VAL A 301 39.30 11.22 -7.34
CA VAL A 301 40.08 11.08 -6.11
C VAL A 301 40.50 9.63 -5.96
N THR A 302 41.81 9.41 -6.08
CA THR A 302 42.46 8.14 -5.76
C THR A 302 42.83 8.13 -4.28
N LEU A 303 42.43 7.07 -3.58
CA LEU A 303 42.88 6.86 -2.21
C LEU A 303 44.20 6.08 -2.22
N PRO A 304 45.13 6.41 -1.32
CA PRO A 304 46.32 5.59 -1.13
C PRO A 304 45.91 4.17 -0.67
N PRO A 305 46.75 3.15 -0.90
CA PRO A 305 46.50 1.80 -0.40
C PRO A 305 46.13 1.82 1.08
N HIS A 306 45.00 1.20 1.39
CA HIS A 306 44.48 1.15 2.74
C HIS A 306 43.93 -0.24 3.03
N LYS A 307 43.90 -0.64 4.30
CA LYS A 307 43.38 -1.96 4.67
C LYS A 307 41.91 -2.12 4.25
N PRO A 308 41.46 -3.33 3.92
CA PRO A 308 40.03 -3.60 3.75
C PRO A 308 39.25 -3.26 5.01
N PHE A 309 38.02 -2.78 4.84
CA PHE A 309 37.13 -2.42 5.94
C PHE A 309 35.73 -3.04 5.74
N PRO A 310 34.91 -3.14 6.81
CA PRO A 310 33.59 -3.75 6.73
C PRO A 310 32.66 -3.05 5.74
N MET A 311 31.94 -3.85 4.95
CA MET A 311 31.00 -3.40 3.93
C MET A 311 29.75 -4.29 3.93
N ALA A 312 28.63 -3.78 3.44
CA ALA A 312 27.45 -4.58 3.15
C ALA A 312 26.66 -4.03 1.97
N LEU A 313 26.09 -4.93 1.16
CA LEU A 313 25.10 -4.54 0.17
C LEU A 313 23.71 -4.45 0.83
N VAL A 314 23.18 -3.23 0.92
CA VAL A 314 21.88 -2.92 1.51
C VAL A 314 20.90 -2.52 0.41
N ASN A 315 20.56 -3.52 -0.39
CA ASN A 315 19.72 -3.37 -1.57
C ASN A 315 18.23 -3.53 -1.23
N ARG A 316 17.40 -3.38 -2.25
CA ARG A 316 15.98 -3.79 -2.22
C ARG A 316 15.55 -4.32 -3.57
N GLU A 317 14.58 -5.23 -3.58
CA GLU A 317 13.94 -5.73 -4.79
C GLU A 317 12.93 -4.72 -5.38
N PRO A 318 12.62 -4.81 -6.70
CA PRO A 318 11.60 -3.97 -7.32
C PRO A 318 10.21 -4.45 -6.91
N TRP A 319 9.37 -3.50 -6.52
CA TRP A 319 8.02 -3.73 -6.06
C TRP A 319 7.00 -3.00 -6.95
N GLY A 320 6.48 -3.73 -7.94
CA GLY A 320 5.43 -3.26 -8.85
C GLY A 320 4.10 -3.98 -8.67
N GLY A 321 3.00 -3.31 -9.04
CA GLY A 321 1.63 -3.85 -8.94
C GLY A 321 1.34 -4.91 -10.00
N LYS A 322 0.95 -6.12 -9.58
CA LYS A 322 0.70 -7.29 -10.46
C LYS A 322 -0.76 -7.46 -10.89
N PHE A 323 -1.45 -6.37 -11.28
CA PHE A 323 -2.89 -6.43 -11.56
C PHE A 323 -3.25 -7.22 -12.84
N LEU A 324 -2.52 -7.03 -13.95
CA LEU A 324 -2.86 -7.66 -15.23
C LEU A 324 -2.27 -9.07 -15.42
N TYR A 325 -1.14 -9.36 -14.79
CA TYR A 325 -0.40 -10.64 -14.93
C TYR A 325 -1.15 -11.84 -14.35
N TRP A 326 -1.86 -11.64 -13.23
CA TRP A 326 -2.62 -12.70 -12.58
C TRP A 326 -3.92 -13.04 -13.32
N TYR A 327 -4.56 -12.05 -13.95
CA TYR A 327 -5.79 -12.23 -14.72
C TYR A 327 -5.62 -13.16 -15.96
N LEU A 328 -4.40 -13.29 -16.50
CA LEU A 328 -4.15 -13.99 -17.78
C LEU A 328 -3.45 -15.36 -17.65
N ARG A 329 -2.96 -15.77 -16.47
CA ARG A 329 -2.26 -17.07 -16.31
C ARG A 329 -2.94 -17.96 -15.27
N LYS A 330 -3.80 -18.87 -15.74
CA LYS A 330 -4.15 -20.09 -15.00
C LYS A 330 -2.87 -20.91 -14.80
N ASN A 331 -2.46 -21.09 -13.54
CA ASN A 331 -1.54 -22.11 -12.98
C ASN A 331 -0.33 -21.53 -12.21
N GLY A 332 -0.32 -21.74 -10.88
CA GLY A 332 0.90 -21.94 -10.09
C GLY A 332 1.45 -20.76 -9.27
N THR A 333 1.11 -20.75 -7.97
CA THR A 333 1.89 -20.30 -6.79
C THR A 333 2.87 -19.11 -6.89
N ALA A 334 2.49 -17.97 -6.28
CA ALA A 334 3.28 -17.22 -5.27
C ALA A 334 2.54 -15.92 -4.85
N ASN A 335 2.56 -15.66 -3.55
CA ASN A 335 1.83 -14.60 -2.82
C ASN A 335 2.22 -13.16 -3.21
N ASN A 336 1.31 -12.21 -2.93
CA ASN A 336 1.35 -10.76 -3.14
C ASN A 336 0.99 -10.24 -4.55
N THR A 337 -0.32 -10.04 -4.75
CA THR A 337 -0.91 -9.33 -5.88
C THR A 337 -1.80 -8.20 -5.35
N SER A 338 -1.24 -7.00 -5.19
CA SER A 338 -1.98 -5.77 -4.88
C SER A 338 -1.63 -4.69 -5.90
N ALA A 339 -2.54 -3.71 -6.05
CA ALA A 339 -2.22 -2.43 -6.66
C ALA A 339 -0.97 -1.81 -5.99
N PRO A 340 -0.25 -0.90 -6.69
CA PRO A 340 0.90 -0.20 -6.11
C PRO A 340 0.56 0.40 -4.74
N ASN A 341 1.37 0.10 -3.73
CA ASN A 341 1.14 0.53 -2.36
C ASN A 341 2.47 0.79 -1.64
N HIS A 342 2.39 1.47 -0.50
CA HIS A 342 3.54 1.83 0.33
C HIS A 342 3.86 0.76 1.41
N THR A 343 3.60 -0.52 1.13
CA THR A 343 3.79 -1.59 2.13
C THR A 343 5.18 -2.24 2.07
N SER A 344 5.91 -2.07 0.97
CA SER A 344 7.27 -2.61 0.80
C SER A 344 8.33 -1.75 1.48
N ILE A 345 8.25 -1.69 2.83
CA ILE A 345 9.12 -0.88 3.67
C ILE A 345 10.17 -1.68 4.44
N TYR A 346 9.96 -2.99 4.59
CA TYR A 346 10.83 -3.85 5.39
C TYR A 346 11.88 -4.53 4.52
N THR A 347 12.84 -3.74 4.04
CA THR A 347 13.94 -4.17 3.15
C THR A 347 15.30 -3.83 3.77
N PRO A 348 16.41 -4.49 3.35
CA PRO A 348 17.74 -4.15 3.85
C PRO A 348 18.10 -2.68 3.63
N GLN A 349 17.80 -2.12 2.45
CA GLN A 349 17.98 -0.69 2.16
C GLN A 349 17.29 0.20 3.21
N ASN A 350 15.97 0.05 3.35
CA ASN A 350 15.17 0.96 4.16
C ASN A 350 15.56 0.84 5.64
N SER A 351 15.85 -0.38 6.10
CA SER A 351 16.31 -0.63 7.47
C SER A 351 17.70 -0.05 7.73
N ALA A 352 18.59 -0.08 6.74
CA ALA A 352 19.90 0.56 6.84
C ALA A 352 19.76 2.09 6.98
N PHE A 353 18.95 2.74 6.14
CA PHE A 353 18.71 4.20 6.23
C PHE A 353 18.05 4.61 7.55
N LEU A 354 16.97 3.93 7.96
CA LEU A 354 16.29 4.24 9.22
C LEU A 354 17.18 4.00 10.44
N SER A 355 18.00 2.94 10.40
CA SER A 355 19.01 2.67 11.42
C SER A 355 20.10 3.74 11.45
N ALA A 356 20.52 4.24 10.28
CA ALA A 356 21.47 5.35 10.17
C ALA A 356 20.95 6.59 10.91
N PHE A 357 19.71 7.00 10.62
CA PHE A 357 19.08 8.13 11.30
C PHE A 357 18.95 7.90 12.80
N LYS A 358 18.56 6.70 13.22
CA LYS A 358 18.36 6.35 14.63
C LYS A 358 19.66 6.39 15.45
N HIS A 359 20.78 5.97 14.85
CA HIS A 359 22.04 5.77 15.58
C HIS A 359 23.08 6.86 15.40
N ALA A 360 22.85 7.84 14.51
CA ALA A 360 23.69 9.02 14.39
C ALA A 360 23.82 9.77 15.72
N LYS A 361 25.03 10.23 16.03
CA LYS A 361 25.36 10.91 17.29
C LYS A 361 25.68 12.39 17.13
N HIS A 362 26.26 12.77 16.00
CA HIS A 362 26.82 14.10 15.77
C HIS A 362 26.33 14.71 14.47
N SER A 363 26.43 13.98 13.36
CA SER A 363 26.08 14.51 12.05
C SER A 363 25.51 13.46 11.09
N ILE A 364 24.59 13.92 10.24
CA ILE A 364 24.10 13.21 9.07
C ILE A 364 24.25 14.16 7.89
N PHE A 365 25.00 13.76 6.87
CA PHE A 365 25.07 14.43 5.58
C PHE A 365 24.32 13.59 4.54
N ILE A 366 23.47 14.22 3.75
CA ILE A 366 22.69 13.60 2.68
C ILE A 366 22.89 14.41 1.42
N GLN A 367 23.20 13.75 0.31
CA GLN A 367 23.05 14.31 -1.02
C GLN A 367 22.19 13.37 -1.87
N THR A 368 21.07 13.89 -2.36
CA THR A 368 20.09 13.12 -3.12
C THR A 368 19.32 14.07 -4.05
N PRO A 369 18.97 13.67 -5.29
CA PRO A 369 18.20 14.54 -6.18
C PRO A 369 16.84 14.89 -5.58
N ASN A 370 16.15 13.90 -4.98
CA ASN A 370 14.82 14.00 -4.41
C ASN A 370 14.75 13.37 -3.03
N MET A 371 14.05 14.03 -2.11
CA MET A 371 13.83 13.59 -0.74
C MET A 371 12.38 13.83 -0.34
N ASN A 372 11.55 12.79 -0.39
CA ASN A 372 10.15 12.86 0.01
C ASN A 372 9.57 11.55 0.55
N ALA A 373 10.39 10.51 0.81
CA ALA A 373 9.85 9.28 1.36
C ALA A 373 9.29 9.52 2.77
N GLU A 374 8.00 9.26 2.98
CA GLU A 374 7.35 9.48 4.28
C GLU A 374 8.07 8.83 5.49
N PRO A 375 8.62 7.60 5.41
CA PRO A 375 9.23 6.93 6.56
C PRO A 375 10.47 7.64 7.10
N ILE A 376 11.14 8.46 6.29
CA ILE A 376 12.38 9.13 6.71
C ILE A 376 12.13 10.49 7.34
N LEU A 377 10.97 11.12 7.13
CA LEU A 377 10.73 12.49 7.57
C LEU A 377 10.78 12.60 9.10
N GLU A 378 10.06 11.73 9.81
CA GLU A 378 10.08 11.73 11.27
C GLU A 378 11.44 11.27 11.80
N ALA A 379 12.10 10.31 11.13
CA ALA A 379 13.42 9.84 11.53
C ALA A 379 14.48 10.95 11.46
N LEU A 380 14.39 11.86 10.48
CA LEU A 380 15.22 13.05 10.36
C LEU A 380 14.92 14.06 11.48
N LEU A 381 13.64 14.35 11.72
CA LEU A 381 13.23 15.26 12.80
C LEU A 381 13.69 14.74 14.17
N ASP A 382 13.56 13.44 14.40
CA ASP A 382 14.05 12.80 15.62
C ASP A 382 15.56 12.92 15.78
N ALA A 383 16.34 12.80 14.70
CA ALA A 383 17.79 13.02 14.77
C ALA A 383 18.11 14.48 15.16
N VAL A 384 17.44 15.44 14.53
CA VAL A 384 17.57 16.88 14.84
C VAL A 384 17.27 17.16 16.31
N ARG A 385 16.13 16.66 16.81
CA ARG A 385 15.68 16.83 18.20
C ARG A 385 16.63 16.19 19.21
N ARG A 386 17.33 15.11 18.84
CA ARG A 386 18.38 14.48 19.66
C ARG A 386 19.71 15.25 19.68
N GLY A 387 19.83 16.33 18.92
CA GLY A 387 21.03 17.16 18.85
C GLY A 387 21.96 16.83 17.68
N VAL A 388 21.54 15.98 16.73
CA VAL A 388 22.33 15.65 15.54
C VAL A 388 22.16 16.75 14.49
N THR A 389 23.26 17.20 13.88
CA THR A 389 23.20 18.13 12.74
C THR A 389 22.88 17.35 11.46
N VAL A 390 21.79 17.69 10.80
CA VAL A 390 21.33 17.07 9.55
C VAL A 390 21.52 18.07 8.41
N THR A 391 22.41 17.74 7.47
CA THR A 391 22.66 18.53 6.26
C THR A 391 22.15 17.79 5.03
N CYS A 392 21.28 18.40 4.25
CA CYS A 392 20.70 17.84 3.03
C CYS A 392 21.03 18.71 1.81
N TYR A 393 21.71 18.16 0.81
CA TYR A 393 21.90 18.75 -0.51
C TYR A 393 20.89 18.12 -1.49
N LEU A 394 19.91 18.91 -1.92
CA LEU A 394 18.80 18.53 -2.79
C LEU A 394 18.92 19.23 -4.15
N CYS A 395 18.22 18.75 -5.18
CA CYS A 395 18.23 19.41 -6.48
C CYS A 395 16.92 20.19 -6.69
N LEU A 396 17.04 21.48 -7.02
CA LEU A 396 15.89 22.36 -7.25
C LEU A 396 15.08 21.88 -8.47
N GLY A 397 13.80 21.62 -8.28
CA GLY A 397 12.88 21.27 -9.36
C GLY A 397 13.05 19.88 -9.99
N TYR A 398 13.82 18.98 -9.37
CA TYR A 398 14.24 17.73 -10.00
C TYR A 398 13.08 16.72 -10.11
N ASN A 399 12.57 16.52 -11.32
CA ASN A 399 11.45 15.62 -11.59
C ASN A 399 10.16 15.97 -10.80
N ASP A 400 9.90 17.27 -10.54
CA ASP A 400 8.73 17.73 -9.77
C ASP A 400 7.41 17.19 -10.29
N ALA A 401 7.20 17.19 -11.61
CA ALA A 401 6.00 16.64 -12.21
C ALA A 401 5.78 15.17 -11.82
N GLY A 402 6.85 14.38 -11.73
CA GLY A 402 6.81 13.00 -11.24
C GLY A 402 6.59 12.91 -9.73
N GLN A 403 7.17 13.81 -8.94
CA GLN A 403 6.99 13.86 -7.47
C GLN A 403 5.60 14.33 -7.04
N LEU A 404 4.89 15.03 -7.93
CA LEU A 404 3.51 15.50 -7.73
C LEU A 404 2.46 14.48 -8.21
N LEU A 405 2.88 13.36 -8.82
CA LEU A 405 1.94 12.29 -9.16
C LEU A 405 1.30 11.72 -7.89
N PRO A 406 0.06 11.18 -7.98
CA PRO A 406 -0.54 10.47 -6.87
C PRO A 406 0.42 9.43 -6.28
N PHE A 407 0.43 9.33 -4.96
CA PHE A 407 1.36 8.51 -4.16
C PHE A 407 2.81 9.03 -4.02
N GLN A 408 3.27 10.09 -4.69
CA GLN A 408 4.70 10.49 -4.67
C GLN A 408 5.12 11.58 -3.63
N ASN A 409 4.28 11.89 -2.64
CA ASN A 409 4.55 12.73 -1.45
C ASN A 409 5.10 14.18 -1.65
N GLY A 410 5.23 14.68 -2.88
CA GLY A 410 5.50 16.10 -3.17
C GLY A 410 6.98 16.45 -3.43
N THR A 411 7.26 17.72 -3.76
CA THR A 411 8.59 18.19 -4.19
C THR A 411 9.55 18.42 -3.02
N ASN A 412 10.84 18.66 -3.33
CA ASN A 412 11.87 18.95 -2.32
C ASN A 412 11.54 20.19 -1.48
N GLU A 413 11.00 21.24 -2.09
CA GLU A 413 10.62 22.50 -1.44
C GLU A 413 9.46 22.28 -0.47
N MET A 414 8.46 21.47 -0.88
CA MET A 414 7.34 21.10 -0.02
C MET A 414 7.82 20.34 1.23
N ILE A 415 8.77 19.43 1.05
CA ILE A 415 9.33 18.64 2.15
C ILE A 415 10.25 19.49 3.04
N ALA A 416 11.08 20.35 2.47
CA ALA A 416 11.89 21.28 3.23
C ALA A 416 11.02 22.19 4.11
N ASN A 417 9.95 22.76 3.54
CA ASN A 417 8.97 23.55 4.28
C ASN A 417 8.34 22.75 5.42
N ARG A 418 7.90 21.52 5.13
CA ARG A 418 7.29 20.63 6.13
C ARG A 418 8.25 20.30 7.27
N LEU A 419 9.51 20.00 6.98
CA LEU A 419 10.53 19.69 7.99
C LEU A 419 10.80 20.92 8.89
N TYR A 420 11.08 22.10 8.31
CA TYR A 420 11.34 23.30 9.10
C TYR A 420 10.13 23.73 9.95
N ARG A 421 8.91 23.61 9.43
CA ARG A 421 7.68 23.92 10.19
C ARG A 421 7.41 22.95 11.35
N SER A 422 7.99 21.75 11.31
CA SER A 422 7.84 20.72 12.35
C SER A 422 8.85 20.89 13.50
N LEU A 423 9.73 21.89 13.42
CA LEU A 423 10.70 22.23 14.47
C LEU A 423 10.24 23.48 15.23
N HIS A 424 10.33 23.42 16.56
CA HIS A 424 9.69 24.39 17.45
C HIS A 424 10.68 25.38 18.08
N THR A 425 11.97 25.07 18.05
CA THR A 425 13.03 25.94 18.60
C THR A 425 14.04 26.37 17.53
N ASP A 426 14.65 27.54 17.73
CA ASP A 426 15.72 28.02 16.85
C ASP A 426 16.93 27.10 16.88
N GLU A 427 17.19 26.47 18.03
CA GLU A 427 18.26 25.50 18.20
C GLU A 427 18.04 24.26 17.33
N GLU A 428 16.83 23.70 17.32
CA GLU A 428 16.45 22.61 16.41
C GLU A 428 16.56 23.04 14.95
N ARG A 429 16.03 24.22 14.59
CA ARG A 429 16.10 24.74 13.22
C ARG A 429 17.54 24.93 12.75
N SER A 430 18.45 25.34 13.63
CA SER A 430 19.87 25.52 13.31
C SER A 430 20.62 24.21 12.98
N ARG A 431 20.07 23.08 13.44
CA ARG A 431 20.62 21.74 13.20
C ARG A 431 20.10 21.12 11.91
N LEU A 432 18.98 21.57 11.37
CA LEU A 432 18.50 21.16 10.04
C LEU A 432 19.00 22.16 9.00
N ARG A 433 19.85 21.69 8.07
CA ARG A 433 20.47 22.53 7.05
C ARG A 433 20.19 21.99 5.66
N ILE A 434 19.21 22.56 4.98
CA ILE A 434 18.82 22.15 3.63
C ILE A 434 19.42 23.12 2.61
N TYR A 435 19.97 22.58 1.53
CA TYR A 435 20.58 23.32 0.44
C TYR A 435 20.07 22.81 -0.90
N ASN A 436 19.85 23.72 -1.85
CA ASN A 436 19.67 23.40 -3.25
C ASN A 436 21.03 23.36 -3.96
N TYR A 437 21.21 22.37 -4.83
CA TYR A 437 22.43 22.15 -5.58
C TYR A 437 22.86 23.37 -6.39
N VAL A 438 24.13 23.77 -6.23
CA VAL A 438 24.76 24.83 -7.01
C VAL A 438 26.02 24.26 -7.66
N GLY A 439 26.06 24.32 -8.99
CA GLY A 439 27.22 23.88 -9.78
C GLY A 439 28.49 24.61 -9.36
N LYS A 440 29.66 23.97 -9.56
CA LYS A 440 30.95 24.53 -9.17
C LYS A 440 31.28 25.86 -9.86
N ASP A 441 30.68 26.10 -11.02
CA ASP A 441 30.79 27.32 -11.81
C ASP A 441 29.68 28.35 -11.53
N GLN A 442 28.76 28.07 -10.62
CA GLN A 442 27.56 28.88 -10.36
C GLN A 442 27.55 29.49 -8.95
N THR A 443 26.81 30.58 -8.79
CA THR A 443 26.54 31.29 -7.53
C THR A 443 25.09 31.19 -7.07
N LYS A 444 24.25 30.46 -7.80
CA LYS A 444 22.85 30.21 -7.47
C LYS A 444 22.37 28.87 -8.03
N PRO A 445 21.37 28.23 -7.42
CA PRO A 445 20.79 27.01 -7.95
C PRO A 445 20.10 27.28 -9.29
N ILE A 446 20.15 26.31 -10.19
CA ILE A 446 19.43 26.35 -11.47
C ILE A 446 18.36 25.27 -11.43
N HIS A 447 17.12 25.67 -11.75
CA HIS A 447 16.00 24.73 -11.76
C HIS A 447 16.19 23.64 -12.82
N ASN A 448 15.96 22.36 -12.46
CA ASN A 448 16.23 21.20 -13.33
C ASN A 448 15.52 21.24 -14.69
N LYS A 449 14.38 21.95 -14.81
CA LYS A 449 13.66 22.13 -16.09
C LYS A 449 14.53 22.70 -17.21
N TYR A 450 15.53 23.52 -16.89
CA TYR A 450 16.42 24.11 -17.90
C TYR A 450 17.52 23.16 -18.38
N LYS A 451 17.72 22.03 -17.69
CA LYS A 451 18.72 21.01 -18.03
C LYS A 451 20.13 21.59 -18.19
N LYS A 452 20.50 22.50 -17.27
CA LYS A 452 21.79 23.21 -17.29
C LYS A 452 22.75 22.78 -16.21
N ARG A 453 22.31 22.59 -14.96
CA ARG A 453 23.13 22.12 -13.85
C ARG A 453 22.21 21.41 -12.87
N SER A 454 22.35 20.10 -12.79
CA SER A 454 21.58 19.28 -11.85
C SER A 454 22.51 18.37 -11.07
N CYS A 455 22.03 17.77 -10.00
CA CYS A 455 22.77 16.76 -9.27
C CYS A 455 21.92 15.52 -9.07
N HIS A 456 22.55 14.36 -9.23
CA HIS A 456 21.89 13.08 -9.13
C HIS A 456 22.69 12.04 -8.31
N ILE A 457 23.63 12.52 -7.50
CA ILE A 457 24.33 11.73 -6.47
C ILE A 457 23.32 11.16 -5.46
N LYS A 458 23.53 9.93 -4.97
CA LYS A 458 22.83 9.37 -3.80
C LYS A 458 23.84 8.91 -2.75
N LEU A 459 23.98 9.72 -1.71
CA LEU A 459 24.99 9.54 -0.67
C LEU A 459 24.41 9.96 0.68
N MET A 460 24.65 9.14 1.69
CA MET A 460 24.42 9.46 3.09
C MET A 460 25.68 9.15 3.90
N ILE A 461 26.15 10.08 4.72
CA ILE A 461 27.31 9.93 5.60
C ILE A 461 26.90 10.25 7.04
N ILE A 462 27.28 9.39 7.96
CA ILE A 462 26.89 9.43 9.37
C ILE A 462 28.14 9.52 10.22
N ASP A 463 28.22 10.57 11.03
CA ASP A 463 29.31 10.86 11.97
C ASP A 463 30.72 10.78 11.32
N GLU A 464 30.81 11.12 10.03
CA GLU A 464 32.02 11.00 9.20
C GLU A 464 32.69 9.61 9.25
N ARG A 465 31.91 8.57 9.53
CA ARG A 465 32.44 7.22 9.79
C ARG A 465 31.75 6.15 8.96
N VAL A 466 30.43 6.20 8.89
CA VAL A 466 29.62 5.23 8.14
C VAL A 466 29.00 5.93 6.96
N ALA A 467 28.97 5.28 5.80
CA ALA A 467 28.33 5.82 4.61
C ALA A 467 27.44 4.80 3.92
N ILE A 468 26.35 5.27 3.33
CA ILE A 468 25.51 4.52 2.38
C ILE A 468 25.56 5.27 1.05
N GLN A 469 26.13 4.65 0.03
CA GLN A 469 26.22 5.18 -1.33
C GLN A 469 25.60 4.21 -2.31
N GLY A 470 24.87 4.70 -3.32
CA GLY A 470 24.28 3.80 -4.31
C GLY A 470 23.31 4.46 -5.26
N ASN A 471 22.21 3.75 -5.51
CA ASN A 471 21.22 4.07 -6.54
C ASN A 471 19.92 4.65 -5.97
N GLY A 472 19.59 4.32 -4.72
CA GLY A 472 18.33 4.70 -4.10
C GLY A 472 18.28 6.17 -3.73
N ASN A 473 17.34 6.91 -4.32
CA ASN A 473 16.97 8.22 -3.81
C ASN A 473 16.30 8.07 -2.44
N LEU A 474 16.17 9.19 -1.73
CA LEU A 474 15.33 9.27 -0.54
C LEU A 474 13.89 9.70 -0.87
N ASP A 475 13.44 9.35 -2.07
CA ASP A 475 12.09 9.60 -2.57
C ASP A 475 11.20 8.36 -2.49
N THR A 476 9.90 8.57 -2.64
CA THR A 476 8.87 7.54 -2.57
C THR A 476 9.17 6.39 -3.54
N GLN A 477 9.53 6.71 -4.79
CA GLN A 477 9.81 5.69 -5.80
C GLN A 477 10.94 4.73 -5.36
N SER A 478 12.07 5.24 -4.89
CA SER A 478 13.18 4.43 -4.39
C SER A 478 12.87 3.77 -3.04
N PHE A 479 12.05 4.38 -2.18
CA PHE A 479 11.72 3.82 -0.86
C PHE A 479 10.61 2.76 -0.89
N TYR A 480 9.84 2.65 -1.97
CA TYR A 480 8.73 1.71 -2.05
C TYR A 480 8.72 0.80 -3.27
N HIS A 481 9.30 1.19 -4.41
CA HIS A 481 8.96 0.56 -5.69
C HIS A 481 10.14 0.10 -6.54
N SER A 482 11.26 0.82 -6.52
CA SER A 482 12.40 0.50 -7.38
C SER A 482 13.28 -0.64 -6.83
N GLN A 483 13.94 -1.38 -7.73
CA GLN A 483 15.10 -2.16 -7.35
C GLN A 483 16.29 -1.23 -7.21
N GLU A 484 16.99 -1.30 -6.10
CA GLU A 484 18.12 -0.43 -5.81
C GLU A 484 19.31 -1.25 -5.32
N VAL A 485 20.51 -0.84 -5.71
CA VAL A 485 21.77 -1.39 -5.20
C VAL A 485 22.50 -0.31 -4.42
N ASN A 486 22.83 -0.57 -3.16
CA ASN A 486 23.54 0.38 -2.30
C ASN A 486 24.60 -0.32 -1.45
N LEU A 487 25.72 0.36 -1.26
CA LEU A 487 26.85 -0.09 -0.45
C LEU A 487 26.87 0.69 0.87
N LEU A 488 26.72 -0.03 1.97
CA LEU A 488 27.00 0.42 3.33
C LEU A 488 28.47 0.13 3.67
N LEU A 489 29.21 1.13 4.17
CA LEU A 489 30.60 0.96 4.61
C LEU A 489 30.89 1.64 5.94
N ASP A 490 31.86 1.13 6.70
CA ASP A 490 32.40 1.73 7.94
C ASP A 490 33.88 2.06 7.72
N SER A 491 34.16 3.31 7.33
CA SER A 491 35.51 3.82 7.11
C SER A 491 35.57 5.34 7.22
N PRO A 492 36.14 5.88 8.32
CA PRO A 492 36.36 7.32 8.45
C PRO A 492 37.22 7.93 7.34
N LEU A 493 38.20 7.17 6.82
CA LEU A 493 39.06 7.61 5.73
C LEU A 493 38.23 7.93 4.48
N VAL A 494 37.37 6.99 4.07
CA VAL A 494 36.53 7.13 2.88
C VAL A 494 35.45 8.18 3.09
N CYS A 495 34.78 8.18 4.24
CA CYS A 495 33.73 9.14 4.53
C CYS A 495 34.22 10.59 4.50
N ARG A 496 35.40 10.87 5.07
CA ARG A 496 35.98 12.23 5.02
C ARG A 496 36.41 12.62 3.61
N ALA A 497 37.06 11.71 2.88
CA ALA A 497 37.44 11.96 1.50
C ALA A 497 36.22 12.25 0.60
N TRP A 498 35.11 11.53 0.81
CA TRP A 498 33.86 11.78 0.10
C TRP A 498 33.25 13.13 0.45
N LEU A 499 33.17 13.51 1.72
CA LEU A 499 32.68 14.84 2.12
C LEU A 499 33.53 15.97 1.52
N GLU A 500 34.85 15.81 1.53
CA GLU A 500 35.78 16.78 0.95
C GLU A 500 35.58 16.91 -0.56
N GLN A 501 35.61 15.78 -1.29
CA GLN A 501 35.45 15.78 -2.74
C GLN A 501 34.09 16.31 -3.18
N VAL A 502 33.02 15.92 -2.48
CA VAL A 502 31.66 16.39 -2.73
C VAL A 502 31.59 17.91 -2.61
N ASN A 503 32.14 18.50 -1.55
CA ASN A 503 32.15 19.97 -1.40
C ASN A 503 33.15 20.66 -2.35
N GLN A 504 34.24 20.00 -2.72
CA GLN A 504 35.22 20.54 -3.67
C GLN A 504 34.64 20.70 -5.08
N ASN A 505 33.73 19.82 -5.49
CA ASN A 505 33.22 19.75 -6.87
C ASN A 505 31.87 20.44 -7.09
N GLN A 506 31.39 21.24 -6.13
CA GLN A 506 30.17 22.03 -6.24
C GLN A 506 30.23 23.26 -5.32
N ASN A 507 29.39 24.28 -5.55
CA ASN A 507 29.31 25.46 -4.67
C ASN A 507 28.08 25.44 -3.74
N THR A 508 27.40 24.29 -3.63
CA THR A 508 26.17 24.11 -2.83
C THR A 508 26.29 24.63 -1.40
N ALA A 509 27.41 24.37 -0.72
CA ALA A 509 27.63 24.85 0.66
C ALA A 509 27.68 26.38 0.78
N LEU A 510 28.18 27.06 -0.27
CA LEU A 510 28.38 28.50 -0.30
C LEU A 510 27.08 29.24 -0.64
N TYR A 511 26.33 28.72 -1.62
CA TYR A 511 25.24 29.45 -2.25
C TYR A 511 23.88 28.74 -2.21
N GLY A 512 23.82 27.48 -1.79
CA GLY A 512 22.63 26.66 -1.92
C GLY A 512 21.63 26.79 -0.76
N ALA A 513 21.96 27.48 0.32
CA ALA A 513 21.17 27.44 1.57
C ALA A 513 19.72 27.91 1.34
N VAL A 514 18.75 27.14 1.83
CA VAL A 514 17.34 27.53 1.82
C VAL A 514 16.97 28.25 3.11
N SER A 515 15.92 29.06 3.08
CA SER A 515 15.40 29.73 4.27
C SER A 515 14.77 28.72 5.23
N ALA A 516 15.11 28.80 6.52
CA ALA A 516 14.48 28.02 7.57
C ALA A 516 13.03 28.48 7.87
N GLU A 517 12.58 29.59 7.29
CA GLU A 517 11.21 30.10 7.47
C GLU A 517 10.22 29.40 6.53
N ASP A 518 10.60 29.23 5.27
CA ASP A 518 9.72 28.69 4.23
C ASP A 518 10.29 27.48 3.46
N GLY A 519 11.52 27.05 3.76
CA GLY A 519 12.16 25.91 3.10
C GLY A 519 12.54 26.16 1.64
N CYS A 520 12.49 27.41 1.16
CA CYS A 520 12.80 27.77 -0.22
C CYS A 520 14.12 28.54 -0.32
N TRP A 521 14.77 28.46 -1.48
CA TRP A 521 15.94 29.30 -1.76
C TRP A 521 15.51 30.72 -2.12
N HIS A 522 16.22 31.70 -1.56
CA HIS A 522 16.04 33.12 -1.83
C HIS A 522 17.37 33.70 -2.27
N ASP A 523 17.33 34.57 -3.26
CA ASP A 523 18.53 35.23 -3.75
C ASP A 523 19.10 36.12 -2.62
N PRO A 524 20.37 35.92 -2.22
CA PRO A 524 20.93 36.61 -1.07
C PRO A 524 21.15 38.11 -1.30
N VAL A 525 21.12 38.57 -2.56
CA VAL A 525 21.31 39.98 -2.93
C VAL A 525 19.96 40.70 -3.06
N THR A 526 19.00 40.06 -3.74
CA THR A 526 17.70 40.69 -4.06
C THR A 526 16.59 40.33 -3.08
N GLY A 527 16.76 39.26 -2.29
CA GLY A 527 15.72 38.68 -1.44
C GLY A 527 14.57 38.04 -2.22
N ALA A 528 14.66 38.00 -3.56
CA ALA A 528 13.62 37.43 -4.40
C ALA A 528 13.61 35.91 -4.24
N LYS A 529 12.41 35.37 -4.05
CA LYS A 529 12.19 33.94 -4.16
C LYS A 529 12.28 33.58 -5.65
N MET A 530 12.99 32.51 -6.00
CA MET A 530 13.05 32.02 -7.39
C MET A 530 11.67 31.62 -7.97
N ALA A 531 10.59 31.72 -7.20
CA ALA A 531 9.21 31.49 -7.62
C ALA A 531 8.51 32.75 -8.21
N ASP A 532 9.06 33.95 -8.09
CA ASP A 532 8.34 35.20 -8.42
C ASP A 532 8.36 35.57 -9.93
N GLU A 533 9.20 34.95 -10.76
CA GLU A 533 9.16 35.17 -12.22
C GLU A 533 8.36 34.09 -12.99
N GLU A 534 8.04 32.95 -12.37
CA GLU A 534 7.58 31.77 -13.13
C GLU A 534 6.36 31.03 -12.57
N ALA A 535 5.75 31.52 -11.49
CA ALA A 535 4.41 31.07 -11.07
C ALA A 535 3.34 31.25 -12.17
N GLN A 536 3.59 32.10 -13.18
CA GLN A 536 2.67 32.34 -14.31
C GLN A 536 2.69 31.23 -15.40
N ILE A 537 3.69 30.36 -15.46
CA ILE A 537 3.84 29.42 -16.59
C ILE A 537 3.38 28.00 -16.23
N ILE A 538 3.39 27.62 -14.95
CA ILE A 538 2.99 26.28 -14.50
C ILE A 538 1.46 26.11 -14.52
N GLU A 539 0.68 27.19 -14.39
CA GLU A 539 -0.77 27.15 -14.62
C GLU A 539 -1.12 26.76 -16.06
N SER A 540 -0.31 27.13 -17.05
CA SER A 540 -0.71 26.98 -18.47
C SER A 540 -0.46 25.59 -19.06
N SER A 541 0.53 24.84 -18.55
CA SER A 541 0.91 23.53 -19.14
C SER A 541 0.26 22.33 -18.46
N ILE A 542 -0.11 22.46 -17.18
CA ILE A 542 -0.88 21.43 -16.46
C ILE A 542 -2.32 21.40 -16.95
N ILE A 543 -2.85 22.54 -17.40
CA ILE A 543 -4.20 22.69 -17.96
C ILE A 543 -4.39 21.87 -19.25
N ILE A 544 -3.39 21.71 -20.11
CA ILE A 544 -3.60 21.08 -21.45
C ILE A 544 -3.70 19.55 -21.40
N ILE A 545 -3.02 18.89 -20.45
CA ILE A 545 -3.08 17.41 -20.32
C ILE A 545 -4.22 16.99 -19.37
N TYR A 546 -4.60 17.84 -18.41
CA TYR A 546 -5.70 17.55 -17.49
C TYR A 546 -7.09 17.87 -18.06
N LEU A 547 -7.23 18.87 -18.95
CA LEU A 547 -8.55 19.29 -19.46
C LEU A 547 -9.21 18.35 -20.47
N HIS A 548 -8.53 17.31 -20.96
CA HIS A 548 -9.19 16.31 -21.82
C HIS A 548 -9.87 15.18 -21.02
N SER A 549 -9.74 15.15 -19.69
CA SER A 549 -10.19 13.96 -18.94
C SER A 549 -10.94 14.15 -17.63
N ILE A 550 -11.40 15.34 -17.22
CA ILE A 550 -12.60 15.51 -16.38
C ILE A 550 -12.94 17.00 -16.27
N ASN A 551 -14.21 17.31 -16.56
CA ASN A 551 -14.81 18.63 -16.55
C ASN A 551 -15.42 18.88 -15.15
N LEU A 552 -14.68 19.43 -14.19
CA LEU A 552 -15.24 19.94 -12.93
C LEU A 552 -14.55 21.26 -12.54
N ARG A 553 -15.38 22.31 -12.40
CA ARG A 553 -14.99 23.70 -12.21
C ARG A 553 -14.30 23.91 -10.86
N ALA A 554 -13.12 24.54 -10.87
CA ALA A 554 -12.51 25.10 -9.67
C ALA A 554 -13.20 26.42 -9.29
N HIS A 555 -13.56 26.57 -8.02
CA HIS A 555 -14.01 27.84 -7.44
C HIS A 555 -12.84 28.58 -6.80
N ASP A 556 -12.84 29.88 -7.03
CA ASP A 556 -11.88 30.90 -6.63
C ASP A 556 -11.83 31.09 -5.09
N HIS A 557 -10.62 31.12 -4.52
CA HIS A 557 -10.38 31.34 -3.09
C HIS A 557 -10.07 32.81 -2.81
N SER A 558 -11.11 33.61 -2.66
CA SER A 558 -11.03 34.91 -1.98
C SER A 558 -12.27 35.17 -1.13
N ASN A 559 -12.34 34.56 0.06
CA ASN A 559 -12.97 35.16 1.24
C ASN A 559 -12.83 34.27 2.47
N SER A 560 -12.41 34.86 3.60
CA SER A 560 -12.47 34.22 4.91
C SER A 560 -13.92 34.12 5.40
N MET A 561 -14.59 32.99 5.12
CA MET A 561 -15.71 32.44 5.92
C MET A 561 -15.68 30.91 5.79
N SER A 562 -15.94 30.22 6.90
CA SER A 562 -15.75 28.77 7.11
C SER A 562 -16.16 27.89 5.92
N SER A 563 -15.24 27.07 5.38
CA SER A 563 -15.56 26.02 4.42
C SER A 563 -16.69 25.13 4.98
N PRO A 564 -17.67 24.66 4.18
CA PRO A 564 -18.71 23.75 4.65
C PRO A 564 -18.14 22.36 4.97
N TYR A 565 -18.88 21.53 5.72
CA TYR A 565 -18.54 20.10 5.85
C TYR A 565 -18.66 19.39 4.50
N ASP A 566 -17.92 18.30 4.32
CA ASP A 566 -18.02 17.44 3.14
C ASP A 566 -19.46 17.01 2.88
N LYS A 567 -19.90 17.13 1.62
CA LYS A 567 -21.29 16.88 1.22
C LYS A 567 -21.90 15.58 1.77
N PRO A 568 -21.23 14.42 1.78
CA PRO A 568 -21.82 13.20 2.34
C PRO A 568 -22.13 13.30 3.84
N ILE A 569 -21.33 14.06 4.61
CA ILE A 569 -21.59 14.32 6.04
C ILE A 569 -22.84 15.21 6.19
N VAL A 570 -22.95 16.23 5.35
CA VAL A 570 -24.11 17.13 5.32
C VAL A 570 -25.38 16.36 4.94
N ASP A 571 -25.32 15.55 3.89
CA ASP A 571 -26.47 14.80 3.37
C ASP A 571 -27.01 13.79 4.40
N ILE A 572 -26.12 13.07 5.11
CA ILE A 572 -26.52 12.19 6.22
C ILE A 572 -27.19 13.00 7.33
N THR A 573 -26.60 14.13 7.73
CA THR A 573 -27.15 14.97 8.81
C THR A 573 -28.53 15.50 8.45
N GLN A 574 -28.69 16.01 7.22
CA GLN A 574 -29.98 16.49 6.71
C GLN A 574 -31.03 15.38 6.67
N TYR A 575 -30.64 14.18 6.23
CA TYR A 575 -31.54 13.03 6.26
C TYR A 575 -31.95 12.66 7.69
N VAL A 576 -31.02 12.60 8.63
CA VAL A 576 -31.33 12.24 10.02
C VAL A 576 -32.29 13.24 10.66
N PHE A 577 -32.05 14.55 10.51
CA PHE A 577 -32.82 15.58 11.20
C PHE A 577 -34.15 15.95 10.54
N HIS A 578 -34.24 15.87 9.20
CA HIS A 578 -35.37 16.48 8.49
C HIS A 578 -36.20 15.51 7.66
N TYR A 579 -35.66 14.35 7.28
CA TYR A 579 -36.45 13.38 6.54
C TYR A 579 -37.56 12.80 7.41
N ARG A 580 -38.81 12.99 6.98
CA ARG A 580 -40.01 12.44 7.62
C ARG A 580 -40.38 11.11 6.97
N ILE A 581 -40.64 10.12 7.80
CA ILE A 581 -41.01 8.78 7.36
C ILE A 581 -42.54 8.67 7.37
N ASP A 582 -43.14 8.84 6.20
CA ASP A 582 -44.59 8.73 5.98
C ASP A 582 -44.91 7.48 5.13
N ASP A 583 -44.40 6.31 5.55
CA ASP A 583 -44.53 5.04 4.82
C ASP A 583 -44.87 3.87 5.77
N GLU A 584 -46.12 3.40 5.73
CA GLU A 584 -46.62 2.27 6.53
C GLU A 584 -45.88 0.95 6.27
N LYS A 585 -45.39 0.72 5.04
CA LYS A 585 -44.61 -0.49 4.74
C LYS A 585 -43.24 -0.41 5.42
N ALA A 586 -42.62 0.76 5.47
CA ALA A 586 -41.37 0.96 6.20
C ALA A 586 -41.56 0.71 7.71
N TRP A 587 -42.67 1.17 8.29
CA TRP A 587 -42.99 0.93 9.70
C TRP A 587 -43.25 -0.54 10.03
N SER A 588 -43.95 -1.24 9.14
CA SER A 588 -44.18 -2.69 9.26
C SER A 588 -42.87 -3.46 9.13
N ALA A 589 -42.04 -3.13 8.12
CA ALA A 589 -40.74 -3.76 7.91
C ALA A 589 -39.77 -3.52 9.09
N ALA A 590 -39.80 -2.33 9.68
CA ALA A 590 -38.97 -2.01 10.86
C ALA A 590 -39.35 -2.84 12.09
N ARG A 591 -40.63 -3.14 12.31
CA ARG A 591 -41.07 -4.04 13.39
C ARG A 591 -40.59 -5.47 13.15
N VAL A 592 -40.70 -5.95 11.91
CA VAL A 592 -40.20 -7.28 11.51
C VAL A 592 -38.69 -7.37 11.74
N ALA A 593 -37.93 -6.34 11.33
CA ALA A 593 -36.48 -6.29 11.55
C ALA A 593 -36.10 -6.22 13.03
N LEU A 594 -36.85 -5.47 13.84
CA LEU A 594 -36.65 -5.41 15.28
C LEU A 594 -36.90 -6.78 15.94
N LEU A 595 -37.98 -7.48 15.58
CA LEU A 595 -38.25 -8.83 16.08
C LEU A 595 -37.14 -9.81 15.65
N ASP A 596 -36.72 -9.77 14.39
CA ASP A 596 -35.64 -10.64 13.90
C ASP A 596 -34.34 -10.45 14.71
N ALA A 597 -33.90 -9.21 14.88
CA ALA A 597 -32.68 -8.88 15.60
C ALA A 597 -32.75 -9.26 17.08
N MET A 598 -33.87 -8.98 17.76
CA MET A 598 -34.08 -9.35 19.17
C MET A 598 -34.14 -10.86 19.35
N GLY A 599 -34.79 -11.59 18.43
CA GLY A 599 -34.80 -13.04 18.42
C GLY A 599 -33.40 -13.62 18.22
N CYS A 600 -32.58 -13.04 17.33
CA CYS A 600 -31.18 -13.45 17.15
C CYS A 600 -30.36 -13.21 18.42
N ALA A 601 -30.54 -12.07 19.08
CA ALA A 601 -29.85 -11.78 20.34
C ALA A 601 -30.15 -12.81 21.43
N VAL A 602 -31.43 -13.18 21.60
CA VAL A 602 -31.85 -14.21 22.56
C VAL A 602 -31.34 -15.61 22.20
N GLU A 603 -31.30 -15.95 20.92
CA GLU A 603 -30.70 -17.21 20.46
C GLU A 603 -29.19 -17.26 20.77
N THR A 604 -28.46 -16.19 20.47
CA THR A 604 -27.03 -16.09 20.72
C THR A 604 -26.71 -16.23 22.21
N ILE A 605 -27.35 -15.44 23.08
CA ILE A 605 -27.10 -15.50 24.53
C ILE A 605 -27.48 -16.87 25.10
N SER A 606 -28.47 -17.56 24.55
CA SER A 606 -28.90 -18.87 25.04
C SER A 606 -27.98 -20.02 24.60
N THR A 607 -27.33 -19.88 23.44
CA THR A 607 -26.71 -21.02 22.77
C THR A 607 -25.21 -20.90 22.54
N SER A 608 -24.62 -19.70 22.62
CA SER A 608 -23.20 -19.47 22.34
C SER A 608 -22.39 -19.16 23.60
N GLU A 609 -21.76 -20.19 24.17
CA GLU A 609 -20.85 -20.03 25.32
C GLU A 609 -19.61 -19.20 25.00
N GLU A 610 -19.15 -19.21 23.75
CA GLU A 610 -18.01 -18.39 23.31
C GLU A 610 -18.38 -16.91 23.32
N CYS A 611 -19.58 -16.57 22.82
CA CYS A 611 -20.09 -15.20 22.84
C CYS A 611 -20.33 -14.69 24.26
N GLN A 612 -20.95 -15.53 25.11
CA GLN A 612 -21.20 -15.22 26.52
C GLN A 612 -19.94 -14.64 27.20
N LYS A 613 -18.77 -15.25 26.99
CA LYS A 613 -17.48 -14.81 27.60
C LYS A 613 -17.04 -13.39 27.23
N LEU A 614 -17.62 -12.77 26.20
CA LEU A 614 -17.31 -11.40 25.77
C LEU A 614 -18.20 -10.35 26.45
N LEU A 615 -19.31 -10.77 27.05
CA LEU A 615 -20.37 -9.90 27.56
C LEU A 615 -20.11 -9.47 29.01
N GLY A 616 -20.78 -8.39 29.43
CA GLY A 616 -20.67 -7.86 30.79
C GLY A 616 -19.68 -6.71 30.94
N PRO A 617 -19.55 -6.12 32.13
CA PRO A 617 -18.69 -4.97 32.34
C PRO A 617 -17.21 -5.33 32.12
N THR A 618 -16.43 -4.43 31.52
CA THR A 618 -14.98 -4.63 31.30
C THR A 618 -14.23 -4.90 32.61
N VAL A 619 -14.67 -4.26 33.69
CA VAL A 619 -14.19 -4.51 35.05
C VAL A 619 -15.36 -5.01 35.88
N PRO A 620 -15.30 -6.24 36.43
CA PRO A 620 -16.32 -6.73 37.35
C PRO A 620 -16.49 -5.77 38.53
N GLY A 621 -17.71 -5.33 38.79
CA GLY A 621 -17.97 -4.27 39.77
C GLY A 621 -19.45 -3.94 39.89
N PRO A 622 -19.80 -2.88 40.64
CA PRO A 622 -21.19 -2.44 40.77
C PRO A 622 -21.78 -2.06 39.41
N GLU A 623 -23.07 -2.34 39.24
CA GLU A 623 -23.84 -2.01 38.04
C GLU A 623 -23.78 -0.51 37.71
N ALA A 624 -23.82 -0.19 36.41
CA ALA A 624 -23.93 1.20 35.98
C ALA A 624 -25.30 1.78 36.41
N PRO A 625 -25.34 2.90 37.16
CA PRO A 625 -26.60 3.56 37.51
C PRO A 625 -27.37 3.95 36.24
N ASP A 626 -28.67 3.63 36.21
CA ASP A 626 -29.54 3.84 35.04
C ASP A 626 -29.01 3.23 33.73
N GLY A 627 -28.11 2.25 33.83
CA GLY A 627 -27.45 1.61 32.71
C GLY A 627 -28.41 0.88 31.77
N PHE A 628 -27.94 0.64 30.55
CA PHE A 628 -28.62 -0.20 29.58
C PHE A 628 -28.78 -1.61 30.12
N ARG A 629 -30.02 -2.12 30.13
CA ARG A 629 -30.29 -3.51 30.50
C ARG A 629 -30.14 -4.41 29.29
N LEU A 630 -29.11 -5.26 29.29
CA LEU A 630 -28.84 -6.16 28.17
C LEU A 630 -29.91 -7.28 28.09
N PRO A 631 -30.70 -7.35 27.00
CA PRO A 631 -31.77 -8.34 26.81
C PRO A 631 -31.32 -9.79 27.06
N GLY A 632 -32.15 -10.56 27.77
CA GLY A 632 -31.85 -11.95 28.12
C GLY A 632 -30.92 -12.12 29.32
N THR A 633 -30.42 -11.04 29.92
CA THR A 633 -29.50 -11.08 31.07
C THR A 633 -30.01 -10.23 32.24
N ASN A 634 -29.26 -10.25 33.34
CA ASN A 634 -29.42 -9.32 34.46
C ASN A 634 -28.43 -8.15 34.41
N LEU A 635 -27.64 -8.02 33.34
CA LEU A 635 -26.57 -7.04 33.25
C LEU A 635 -27.12 -5.63 33.02
N SER A 636 -26.63 -4.67 33.81
CA SER A 636 -26.83 -3.23 33.61
C SER A 636 -25.49 -2.59 33.27
N LEU A 637 -25.37 -2.09 32.04
CA LEU A 637 -24.11 -1.66 31.42
C LEU A 637 -24.15 -0.17 31.07
N ASP A 638 -22.99 0.48 31.04
CA ASP A 638 -22.87 1.80 30.42
C ASP A 638 -23.22 1.71 28.92
N PRO A 639 -23.66 2.81 28.27
CA PRO A 639 -24.11 2.76 26.88
C PRO A 639 -23.00 2.37 25.88
N VAL A 640 -21.71 2.52 26.20
CA VAL A 640 -20.60 2.13 25.32
C VAL A 640 -20.44 0.61 25.35
N LYS A 641 -20.32 -0.01 26.54
CA LYS A 641 -20.24 -1.47 26.65
C LYS A 641 -21.56 -2.14 26.28
N GLY A 642 -22.68 -1.52 26.61
CA GLY A 642 -24.01 -1.98 26.21
C GLY A 642 -24.17 -2.08 24.69
N ALA A 643 -23.63 -1.11 23.95
CA ALA A 643 -23.65 -1.13 22.49
C ALA A 643 -22.79 -2.26 21.90
N PHE A 644 -21.62 -2.53 22.49
CA PHE A 644 -20.79 -3.68 22.12
C PHE A 644 -21.54 -4.99 22.32
N ASP A 645 -22.14 -5.18 23.50
CA ASP A 645 -22.79 -6.43 23.89
C ASP A 645 -24.05 -6.70 23.07
N MET A 646 -24.91 -5.69 22.91
CA MET A 646 -26.12 -5.84 22.13
C MET A 646 -25.81 -6.10 20.65
N GLY A 647 -24.87 -5.35 20.06
CA GLY A 647 -24.47 -5.56 18.66
C GLY A 647 -23.81 -6.93 18.45
N THR A 648 -23.01 -7.39 19.41
CA THR A 648 -22.40 -8.72 19.38
C THR A 648 -23.47 -9.81 19.46
N LEU A 649 -24.45 -9.70 20.37
CA LEU A 649 -25.53 -10.68 20.50
C LEU A 649 -26.35 -10.83 19.21
N ILE A 650 -26.67 -9.71 18.55
CA ILE A 650 -27.42 -9.73 17.28
C ILE A 650 -26.61 -10.45 16.20
N ARG A 651 -25.31 -10.15 16.10
CA ARG A 651 -24.47 -10.53 14.95
C ARG A 651 -23.79 -11.89 15.07
N TYR A 652 -23.53 -12.40 16.28
CA TYR A 652 -22.55 -13.48 16.51
C TYR A 652 -22.80 -14.74 15.68
N LEU A 653 -24.05 -15.21 15.65
CA LEU A 653 -24.45 -16.43 14.94
C LEU A 653 -24.69 -16.22 13.45
N ASP A 654 -24.52 -15.01 12.93
CA ASP A 654 -24.78 -14.65 11.53
C ASP A 654 -26.21 -15.00 11.08
N HIS A 655 -27.17 -14.95 12.00
CA HIS A 655 -28.56 -15.31 11.77
C HIS A 655 -29.46 -14.07 11.60
N ASN A 656 -28.92 -12.86 11.73
CA ASN A 656 -29.63 -11.61 11.53
C ASN A 656 -29.75 -11.26 10.03
N ASP A 657 -30.47 -10.17 9.74
CA ASP A 657 -30.72 -9.70 8.37
C ASP A 657 -29.46 -9.43 7.54
N ALA A 658 -29.62 -9.28 6.23
CA ALA A 658 -28.52 -8.95 5.33
C ALA A 658 -28.99 -8.09 4.15
N LEU A 659 -28.09 -7.26 3.64
CA LEU A 659 -28.25 -6.55 2.37
C LEU A 659 -27.00 -6.76 1.51
N GLY A 660 -27.22 -7.16 0.26
CA GLY A 660 -26.17 -7.32 -0.74
C GLY A 660 -26.08 -6.13 -1.71
N GLY A 661 -24.88 -5.64 -1.97
CA GLY A 661 -24.56 -4.59 -2.95
C GLY A 661 -23.16 -4.76 -3.52
N ALA A 662 -22.52 -3.66 -3.88
CA ALA A 662 -21.07 -3.61 -4.11
C ALA A 662 -20.30 -3.99 -2.83
N GLU A 663 -20.83 -3.61 -1.67
CA GLU A 663 -20.44 -4.13 -0.36
C GLU A 663 -21.56 -4.98 0.25
N TRP A 664 -21.20 -5.89 1.15
CA TRP A 664 -22.15 -6.72 1.92
C TRP A 664 -22.22 -6.28 3.37
N GLY A 665 -23.35 -6.50 4.04
CA GLY A 665 -23.41 -6.36 5.49
C GLY A 665 -24.82 -6.45 6.05
N HIS A 666 -24.93 -6.13 7.34
CA HIS A 666 -26.11 -6.41 8.14
C HIS A 666 -26.60 -5.12 8.81
N PRO A 667 -27.62 -4.46 8.23
CA PRO A 667 -28.13 -3.21 8.78
C PRO A 667 -28.68 -3.34 10.21
N SER A 668 -29.15 -4.51 10.63
CA SER A 668 -29.64 -4.73 12.01
C SER A 668 -28.58 -4.53 13.07
N ASP A 669 -27.29 -4.62 12.71
CA ASP A 669 -26.19 -4.45 13.65
C ASP A 669 -26.26 -3.10 14.37
N ASN A 670 -26.73 -2.04 13.68
CA ASN A 670 -26.89 -0.70 14.25
C ASN A 670 -27.84 -0.64 15.45
N LEU A 671 -28.75 -1.61 15.59
CA LEU A 671 -29.64 -1.70 16.74
C LEU A 671 -28.86 -1.82 18.06
N GLY A 672 -27.64 -2.38 18.02
CA GLY A 672 -26.76 -2.44 19.18
C GLY A 672 -26.50 -1.06 19.80
N ALA A 673 -26.07 -0.10 18.98
CA ALA A 673 -25.84 1.28 19.42
C ALA A 673 -27.14 2.01 19.76
N ILE A 674 -28.17 1.85 18.91
CA ILE A 674 -29.46 2.54 19.05
C ILE A 674 -30.15 2.16 20.36
N LEU A 675 -30.32 0.86 20.62
CA LEU A 675 -31.08 0.37 21.78
C LEU A 675 -30.34 0.66 23.09
N ALA A 676 -29.01 0.48 23.11
CA ALA A 676 -28.20 0.73 24.30
C ALA A 676 -28.26 2.21 24.73
N VAL A 677 -28.12 3.14 23.77
CA VAL A 677 -28.20 4.57 24.08
C VAL A 677 -29.63 4.98 24.43
N ALA A 678 -30.63 4.53 23.69
CA ALA A 678 -32.00 4.96 23.89
C ALA A 678 -32.59 4.47 25.24
N ASP A 679 -32.30 3.24 25.66
CA ASP A 679 -32.71 2.72 26.97
C ASP A 679 -32.02 3.47 28.11
N TRP A 680 -30.70 3.65 28.03
CA TRP A 680 -29.93 4.42 29.04
C TRP A 680 -30.45 5.86 29.18
N LEU A 681 -30.71 6.55 28.06
CA LEU A 681 -31.29 7.89 28.08
C LEU A 681 -32.69 7.89 28.71
N CYS A 682 -33.49 6.85 28.43
CA CYS A 682 -34.87 6.75 28.93
C CYS A 682 -34.88 6.57 30.45
N ARG A 683 -34.04 5.65 30.95
CA ARG A 683 -33.85 5.39 32.39
C ARG A 683 -33.28 6.61 33.12
N SER A 684 -32.21 7.20 32.57
CA SER A 684 -31.58 8.38 33.17
C SER A 684 -32.51 9.60 33.20
N SER A 685 -33.43 9.70 32.23
CA SER A 685 -34.45 10.75 32.22
C SER A 685 -35.54 10.49 33.26
N ALA A 686 -35.98 9.23 33.39
CA ALA A 686 -37.00 8.83 34.35
C ALA A 686 -36.51 8.95 35.81
N SER A 687 -35.23 8.66 36.06
CA SER A 687 -34.61 8.81 37.39
C SER A 687 -34.33 10.26 37.79
N GLY A 688 -34.40 11.20 36.83
CA GLY A 688 -34.01 12.59 37.01
C GLY A 688 -32.49 12.82 36.96
N GLY A 689 -31.68 11.78 36.70
CA GLY A 689 -30.23 11.88 36.58
C GLY A 689 -29.74 12.62 35.33
N TYR A 690 -30.58 12.71 34.29
CA TYR A 690 -30.27 13.39 33.03
C TYR A 690 -31.50 14.09 32.45
N LYS A 691 -31.38 15.37 32.08
CA LYS A 691 -32.45 16.07 31.34
C LYS A 691 -32.24 15.88 29.84
N HIS A 692 -32.99 14.96 29.24
CA HIS A 692 -32.92 14.68 27.81
C HIS A 692 -33.45 15.82 26.94
N THR A 693 -32.73 16.14 25.87
CA THR A 693 -33.00 17.25 24.93
C THR A 693 -33.23 16.79 23.48
N GLY A 694 -33.11 15.49 23.21
CA GLY A 694 -33.32 14.92 21.88
C GLY A 694 -34.78 14.52 21.62
N PRO A 695 -35.02 13.60 20.67
CA PRO A 695 -36.37 13.14 20.34
C PRO A 695 -37.03 12.38 21.50
N PRO A 696 -38.38 12.26 21.53
CA PRO A 696 -39.09 11.45 22.51
C PRO A 696 -38.56 10.02 22.55
N LEU A 697 -38.38 9.43 23.74
CA LEU A 697 -37.77 8.10 23.91
C LEU A 697 -38.85 7.00 23.88
N THR A 698 -39.57 6.92 22.76
CA THR A 698 -40.66 5.96 22.52
C THR A 698 -40.31 4.94 21.42
N MET A 699 -41.10 3.87 21.30
CA MET A 699 -40.98 2.87 20.24
C MET A 699 -41.00 3.48 18.84
N ARG A 700 -41.82 4.52 18.59
CA ARG A 700 -41.82 5.23 17.31
C ARG A 700 -40.44 5.81 16.98
N THR A 701 -39.76 6.40 17.96
CA THR A 701 -38.40 6.94 17.78
C THR A 701 -37.37 5.84 17.59
N LEU A 702 -37.49 4.72 18.32
CA LEU A 702 -36.62 3.55 18.14
C LEU A 702 -36.69 3.03 16.69
N LEU A 703 -37.91 2.84 16.17
CA LEU A 703 -38.13 2.41 14.78
C LEU A 703 -37.65 3.47 13.78
N THR A 704 -37.82 4.76 14.08
CA THR A 704 -37.31 5.86 13.24
C THR A 704 -35.79 5.80 13.11
N ALA A 705 -35.08 5.64 14.24
CA ALA A 705 -33.63 5.51 14.27
C ALA A 705 -33.16 4.27 13.51
N LEU A 706 -33.88 3.15 13.66
CA LEU A 706 -33.58 1.91 12.94
C LEU A 706 -33.68 2.10 11.42
N ILE A 707 -34.80 2.64 10.93
CA ILE A 707 -35.01 2.89 9.49
C ILE A 707 -33.92 3.82 8.94
N LYS A 708 -33.59 4.89 9.65
CA LYS A 708 -32.56 5.84 9.22
C LYS A 708 -31.17 5.22 9.17
N ALA A 709 -30.81 4.42 10.17
CA ALA A 709 -29.53 3.72 10.19
C ALA A 709 -29.44 2.71 9.03
N TYR A 710 -30.52 1.98 8.77
CA TYR A 710 -30.61 1.05 7.64
C TYR A 710 -30.39 1.76 6.31
N GLU A 711 -31.06 2.89 6.10
CA GLU A 711 -30.94 3.63 4.84
C GLU A 711 -29.54 4.21 4.64
N ILE A 712 -28.93 4.77 5.70
CA ILE A 712 -27.55 5.30 5.62
C ILE A 712 -26.58 4.18 5.23
N GLN A 713 -26.58 3.07 5.97
CA GLN A 713 -25.68 1.96 5.65
C GLN A 713 -25.98 1.38 4.26
N GLY A 714 -27.24 1.11 3.95
CA GLY A 714 -27.64 0.44 2.72
C GLY A 714 -27.36 1.26 1.46
N CYS A 715 -27.64 2.57 1.46
CA CYS A 715 -27.33 3.42 0.30
C CYS A 715 -25.84 3.42 -0.05
N TYR A 716 -24.97 3.44 0.97
CA TYR A 716 -23.53 3.29 0.75
C TYR A 716 -23.18 1.88 0.25
N GLN A 717 -23.73 0.82 0.85
CA GLN A 717 -23.43 -0.56 0.48
C GLN A 717 -23.74 -0.89 -0.99
N ILE A 718 -24.75 -0.26 -1.59
CA ILE A 718 -25.16 -0.58 -2.96
C ILE A 718 -24.04 -0.29 -3.97
N GLY A 719 -23.40 0.88 -3.88
CA GLY A 719 -22.44 1.37 -4.89
C GLY A 719 -20.98 1.47 -4.44
N ASN A 720 -20.69 1.29 -3.14
CA ASN A 720 -19.36 1.54 -2.58
C ASN A 720 -18.76 0.26 -2.00
N ASP A 721 -17.75 -0.29 -2.68
CA ASP A 721 -17.06 -1.51 -2.29
C ASP A 721 -15.87 -1.22 -1.37
N PHE A 722 -16.06 -1.29 -0.04
CA PHE A 722 -14.98 -1.07 0.93
C PHE A 722 -14.07 -2.30 1.04
N ASN A 723 -14.59 -3.50 0.79
CA ASN A 723 -13.84 -4.75 0.83
C ASN A 723 -12.75 -4.79 -0.27
N ALA A 724 -12.97 -4.14 -1.42
CA ALA A 724 -11.95 -3.97 -2.46
C ALA A 724 -10.70 -3.22 -1.97
N PHE A 725 -10.85 -2.36 -0.95
CA PHE A 725 -9.77 -1.63 -0.29
C PHE A 725 -9.26 -2.32 1.00
N GLY A 726 -9.71 -3.55 1.27
CA GLY A 726 -9.31 -4.35 2.44
C GLY A 726 -9.95 -3.92 3.76
N ILE A 727 -10.98 -3.07 3.71
CA ILE A 727 -11.70 -2.53 4.87
C ILE A 727 -12.96 -3.34 5.10
N ASP A 728 -13.31 -3.64 6.35
CA ASP A 728 -14.55 -4.35 6.63
C ASP A 728 -15.76 -3.42 6.59
N HIS A 729 -16.89 -3.95 6.12
CA HIS A 729 -18.17 -3.23 5.97
C HIS A 729 -18.69 -2.59 7.26
N VAL A 730 -18.20 -3.01 8.43
CA VAL A 730 -18.58 -2.45 9.74
C VAL A 730 -18.21 -0.96 9.89
N ILE A 731 -17.40 -0.40 8.98
CA ILE A 731 -17.27 1.06 8.83
C ILE A 731 -18.63 1.74 8.62
N LEU A 732 -19.54 1.11 7.86
CA LEU A 732 -20.87 1.64 7.59
C LEU A 732 -21.81 1.47 8.79
N VAL A 733 -21.64 0.41 9.58
CA VAL A 733 -22.31 0.27 10.89
C VAL A 733 -21.88 1.41 11.81
N LYS A 734 -20.57 1.69 11.90
CA LYS A 734 -20.04 2.83 12.69
C LYS A 734 -20.64 4.16 12.22
N LEU A 735 -20.68 4.39 10.91
CA LEU A 735 -21.22 5.61 10.30
C LEU A 735 -22.70 5.82 10.59
N ALA A 736 -23.53 4.82 10.28
CA ALA A 736 -24.97 4.90 10.45
C ALA A 736 -25.35 5.01 11.93
N SER A 737 -24.75 4.19 12.79
CA SER A 737 -24.93 4.25 14.24
C SER A 737 -24.54 5.60 14.81
N ALA A 738 -23.40 6.17 14.41
CA ALA A 738 -22.93 7.46 14.93
C ALA A 738 -23.89 8.60 14.57
N ALA A 739 -24.45 8.57 13.36
CA ALA A 739 -25.42 9.57 12.90
C ALA A 739 -26.70 9.57 13.78
N VAL A 740 -27.31 8.40 13.96
CA VAL A 740 -28.57 8.28 14.70
C VAL A 740 -28.37 8.40 16.21
N VAL A 741 -27.22 7.95 16.75
CA VAL A 741 -26.88 8.13 18.16
C VAL A 741 -26.66 9.61 18.50
N ALA A 742 -25.99 10.38 17.63
CA ALA A 742 -25.85 11.83 17.82
C ALA A 742 -27.23 12.51 17.94
N TRP A 743 -28.16 12.14 17.06
CA TRP A 743 -29.54 12.63 17.11
C TRP A 743 -30.28 12.18 18.38
N LEU A 744 -30.17 10.91 18.76
CA LEU A 744 -30.75 10.38 20.00
C LEU A 744 -30.19 11.04 21.25
N LEU A 745 -28.92 11.47 21.25
CA LEU A 745 -28.32 12.22 22.37
C LEU A 745 -28.81 13.67 22.47
N GLY A 746 -29.55 14.16 21.48
CA GLY A 746 -29.97 15.56 21.38
C GLY A 746 -28.85 16.51 20.96
N LEU A 747 -27.84 16.01 20.22
CA LEU A 747 -26.80 16.85 19.64
C LEU A 747 -27.39 17.73 18.53
N THR A 748 -26.78 18.89 18.30
CA THR A 748 -27.15 19.76 17.18
C THR A 748 -26.72 19.17 15.84
N GLU A 749 -27.21 19.72 14.72
CA GLU A 749 -26.74 19.33 13.37
C GLU A 749 -25.22 19.52 13.23
N GLU A 750 -24.64 20.62 13.73
CA GLU A 750 -23.19 20.86 13.70
C GLU A 750 -22.42 19.82 14.51
N GLN A 751 -22.90 19.45 15.70
CA GLN A 751 -22.31 18.38 16.50
C GLN A 751 -22.49 17.00 15.84
N THR A 752 -23.59 16.78 15.11
CA THR A 752 -23.79 15.54 14.34
C THR A 752 -22.79 15.46 13.18
N MET A 753 -22.59 16.55 12.43
CA MET A 753 -21.55 16.63 11.40
C MET A 753 -20.16 16.44 11.99
N ALA A 754 -19.89 17.00 13.17
CA ALA A 754 -18.64 16.76 13.89
C ALA A 754 -18.46 15.28 14.26
N THR A 755 -19.51 14.63 14.76
CA THR A 755 -19.50 13.19 15.10
C THR A 755 -19.20 12.34 13.86
N LEU A 756 -19.87 12.63 12.75
CA LEU A 756 -19.63 11.96 11.47
C LEU A 756 -18.23 12.20 10.92
N SER A 757 -17.66 13.39 11.14
CA SER A 757 -16.27 13.66 10.74
C SER A 757 -15.28 12.78 11.48
N HIS A 758 -15.52 12.54 12.79
CA HIS A 758 -14.69 11.64 13.58
C HIS A 758 -14.76 10.20 13.08
N VAL A 759 -15.91 9.74 12.57
CA VAL A 759 -16.02 8.39 11.98
C VAL A 759 -15.01 8.20 10.85
N TRP A 760 -14.88 9.19 9.95
CA TRP A 760 -14.00 9.11 8.78
C TRP A 760 -12.51 9.36 9.10
N MET A 761 -12.23 10.02 10.22
CA MET A 761 -10.87 10.18 10.74
C MET A 761 -10.42 9.00 11.61
N ASP A 762 -11.33 8.09 11.97
CA ASP A 762 -11.05 6.96 12.85
C ASP A 762 -10.33 5.80 12.15
N GLY A 763 -9.70 4.92 12.93
CA GLY A 763 -9.16 3.67 12.40
C GLY A 763 -10.26 2.75 11.88
N HIS A 764 -10.08 2.22 10.66
CA HIS A 764 -11.03 1.28 10.05
C HIS A 764 -10.48 -0.16 10.11
N PRO A 765 -11.27 -1.12 10.61
CA PRO A 765 -10.79 -2.49 10.78
C PRO A 765 -10.56 -3.15 9.42
N SER A 766 -9.43 -3.84 9.29
CA SER A 766 -9.18 -4.71 8.16
C SER A 766 -10.16 -5.89 8.14
N ARG A 767 -10.52 -6.37 6.95
CA ARG A 767 -11.46 -7.50 6.77
C ARG A 767 -10.82 -8.89 6.87
N VAL A 768 -9.52 -9.01 7.18
CA VAL A 768 -8.76 -10.29 7.20
C VAL A 768 -9.48 -11.43 7.94
N TYR A 769 -10.17 -11.14 9.05
CA TYR A 769 -10.88 -12.13 9.86
C TYR A 769 -12.11 -12.77 9.19
N ARG A 770 -12.42 -12.41 7.94
CA ARG A 770 -13.51 -12.99 7.13
C ARG A 770 -13.02 -13.76 5.90
N THR A 771 -11.70 -13.90 5.70
CA THR A 771 -11.14 -14.38 4.42
C THR A 771 -10.25 -15.60 4.60
N GLY A 772 -10.55 -16.66 3.85
CA GLY A 772 -9.70 -17.85 3.71
C GLY A 772 -9.35 -18.50 5.05
N ALA A 773 -8.09 -18.91 5.19
CA ALA A 773 -7.57 -19.54 6.41
C ALA A 773 -7.57 -18.62 7.65
N ASN A 774 -7.81 -17.32 7.48
CA ASN A 774 -7.90 -16.35 8.57
C ASN A 774 -9.33 -16.11 9.05
N THR A 775 -10.32 -16.86 8.55
CA THR A 775 -11.71 -16.74 9.01
C THR A 775 -11.82 -17.17 10.48
N ILE A 776 -12.10 -16.21 11.36
CA ILE A 776 -12.12 -16.40 12.83
C ILE A 776 -13.32 -15.71 13.49
N PRO A 777 -13.64 -15.99 14.77
CA PRO A 777 -14.83 -15.48 15.46
C PRO A 777 -14.98 -13.96 15.51
N ARG A 778 -13.93 -13.17 15.23
CA ARG A 778 -14.05 -11.70 15.07
C ARG A 778 -15.14 -11.28 14.08
N LYS A 779 -15.43 -12.12 13.07
CA LYS A 779 -16.56 -11.88 12.14
C LYS A 779 -17.90 -11.69 12.85
N GLY A 780 -18.09 -12.32 14.02
CA GLY A 780 -19.32 -12.33 14.81
C GLY A 780 -19.45 -11.17 15.80
N TRP A 781 -18.36 -10.48 16.15
CA TRP A 781 -18.40 -9.36 17.11
C TRP A 781 -17.87 -8.02 16.57
N ALA A 782 -17.30 -7.98 15.36
CA ALA A 782 -16.79 -6.75 14.75
C ALA A 782 -17.85 -5.64 14.59
N ALA A 783 -19.11 -6.00 14.39
CA ALA A 783 -20.19 -5.02 14.30
C ALA A 783 -20.57 -4.44 15.67
N GLY A 784 -20.48 -5.24 16.75
CA GLY A 784 -20.58 -4.76 18.12
C GLY A 784 -19.47 -3.76 18.46
N ASP A 785 -18.24 -4.02 18.04
CA ASP A 785 -17.11 -3.08 18.18
C ASP A 785 -17.36 -1.76 17.42
N ALA A 786 -17.92 -1.82 16.21
CA ALA A 786 -18.33 -0.63 15.46
C ALA A 786 -19.45 0.16 16.17
N CYS A 787 -20.44 -0.51 16.76
CA CYS A 787 -21.50 0.12 17.57
C CYS A 787 -20.92 0.83 18.80
N MET A 788 -20.06 0.15 19.55
CA MET A 788 -19.33 0.71 20.69
C MET A 788 -18.58 1.98 20.30
N ARG A 789 -17.84 1.92 19.17
CA ARG A 789 -17.07 3.06 18.69
C ARG A 789 -17.96 4.23 18.26
N ALA A 790 -19.08 3.97 17.60
CA ALA A 790 -20.05 5.00 17.23
C ALA A 790 -20.59 5.76 18.45
N VAL A 791 -21.00 5.03 19.50
CA VAL A 791 -21.47 5.63 20.75
C VAL A 791 -20.36 6.45 21.41
N HIS A 792 -19.15 5.91 21.48
CA HIS A 792 -18.01 6.61 22.06
C HIS A 792 -17.71 7.93 21.33
N LEU A 793 -17.65 7.94 19.99
CA LEU A 793 -17.40 9.16 19.22
C LEU A 793 -18.48 10.23 19.44
N ALA A 794 -19.76 9.84 19.47
CA ALA A 794 -20.85 10.77 19.75
C ALA A 794 -20.78 11.36 21.18
N LEU A 795 -20.38 10.56 22.17
CA LEU A 795 -20.18 11.02 23.54
C LEU A 795 -18.99 11.99 23.67
N LEU A 796 -17.91 11.80 22.91
CA LEU A 796 -16.79 12.74 22.85
C LEU A 796 -17.22 14.09 22.29
N VAL A 797 -17.99 14.12 21.21
CA VAL A 797 -18.52 15.37 20.66
C VAL A 797 -19.52 16.03 21.60
N ARG A 798 -20.36 15.24 22.29
CA ARG A 798 -21.22 15.75 23.37
C ARG A 798 -20.43 16.45 24.47
N ALA A 799 -19.22 15.96 24.77
CA ALA A 799 -18.30 16.57 25.72
C ALA A 799 -17.55 17.81 25.16
N GLY A 800 -17.88 18.26 23.94
CA GLY A 800 -17.36 19.48 23.34
C GLY A 800 -16.21 19.28 22.35
N GLN A 801 -15.91 18.04 21.95
CA GLN A 801 -14.85 17.83 20.95
C GLN A 801 -15.28 18.35 19.56
N PRO A 802 -14.45 19.17 18.90
CA PRO A 802 -14.76 19.71 17.59
C PRO A 802 -14.63 18.64 16.49
N GLY A 803 -15.30 18.86 15.37
CA GLY A 803 -15.15 18.06 14.15
C GLY A 803 -14.20 18.69 13.13
N ALA A 804 -13.82 17.91 12.14
CA ALA A 804 -13.12 18.40 10.95
C ALA A 804 -14.11 18.57 9.80
N ARG A 805 -14.02 19.66 9.03
CA ARG A 805 -14.98 19.96 7.98
C ARG A 805 -14.80 19.09 6.73
N THR A 806 -13.55 18.81 6.37
CA THR A 806 -13.21 18.12 5.12
C THR A 806 -12.49 16.76 5.34
N PRO A 807 -12.96 15.88 6.24
CA PRO A 807 -12.27 14.63 6.57
C PRO A 807 -12.28 13.61 5.43
N LEU A 808 -13.16 13.78 4.43
CA LEU A 808 -13.20 12.97 3.22
C LEU A 808 -12.34 13.58 2.12
N SER A 809 -12.50 14.87 1.85
CA SER A 809 -11.96 15.52 0.64
C SER A 809 -10.60 16.20 0.81
N SER A 810 -10.17 16.51 2.04
CA SER A 810 -8.90 17.22 2.24
C SER A 810 -7.74 16.50 1.59
N VAL A 811 -6.87 17.25 0.90
CA VAL A 811 -5.63 16.71 0.35
C VAL A 811 -4.48 17.16 1.25
N PRO A 812 -3.56 16.27 1.65
CA PRO A 812 -3.45 14.86 1.25
C PRO A 812 -4.14 13.86 2.21
N PHE A 813 -4.72 14.31 3.32
CA PHE A 813 -5.07 13.43 4.46
C PHE A 813 -6.49 12.86 4.46
N GLY A 814 -7.37 13.38 3.61
CA GLY A 814 -8.78 13.01 3.57
C GLY A 814 -8.99 11.56 3.16
N PHE A 815 -10.06 10.96 3.68
CA PHE A 815 -10.40 9.56 3.49
C PHE A 815 -10.43 9.12 2.02
N TYR A 816 -10.86 10.00 1.10
CA TYR A 816 -10.85 9.68 -0.34
C TYR A 816 -9.44 9.45 -0.86
N VAL A 817 -8.54 10.41 -0.66
CA VAL A 817 -7.18 10.31 -1.22
C VAL A 817 -6.36 9.24 -0.50
N ARG A 818 -6.55 9.08 0.82
CA ARG A 818 -5.80 8.09 1.61
C ARG A 818 -6.31 6.67 1.35
N THR A 819 -7.62 6.47 1.37
CA THR A 819 -8.22 5.16 1.71
C THR A 819 -9.14 4.60 0.63
N PHE A 820 -10.05 5.40 0.08
CA PHE A 820 -11.16 4.88 -0.74
C PHE A 820 -11.03 5.16 -2.25
N GLY A 821 -10.31 6.22 -2.64
CA GLY A 821 -10.17 6.66 -4.02
C GLY A 821 -10.77 8.06 -4.26
N ALA A 822 -10.14 8.81 -5.17
CA ALA A 822 -10.48 10.21 -5.44
C ALA A 822 -11.85 10.42 -6.10
N SER A 823 -12.47 9.37 -6.64
CA SER A 823 -13.84 9.43 -7.21
C SER A 823 -14.93 9.66 -6.16
N GLY A 824 -14.62 9.46 -4.87
CA GLY A 824 -15.56 9.63 -3.78
C GLY A 824 -16.64 8.54 -3.73
N PHE A 825 -17.70 8.80 -2.98
CA PHE A 825 -18.80 7.85 -2.83
C PHE A 825 -19.81 7.95 -3.97
N GLU A 826 -20.24 6.81 -4.49
CA GLU A 826 -21.38 6.70 -5.38
C GLU A 826 -22.66 6.55 -4.56
N MET A 827 -23.67 7.36 -4.88
CA MET A 827 -24.99 7.30 -4.26
C MET A 827 -26.02 6.92 -5.33
N PRO A 828 -26.27 5.63 -5.56
CA PRO A 828 -27.19 5.17 -6.61
C PRO A 828 -28.63 5.67 -6.43
N ARG A 829 -28.95 6.15 -5.21
CA ARG A 829 -30.25 6.68 -4.82
C ARG A 829 -30.10 7.69 -3.68
N PRO A 830 -31.03 8.66 -3.56
CA PRO A 830 -31.13 9.48 -2.36
C PRO A 830 -31.59 8.64 -1.15
N PHE A 831 -31.28 9.11 0.05
CA PHE A 831 -31.80 8.52 1.29
C PHE A 831 -33.33 8.63 1.35
N GLY A 832 -33.99 7.51 1.64
CA GLY A 832 -35.42 7.41 1.91
C GLY A 832 -35.71 6.31 2.93
N VAL A 833 -36.39 5.24 2.52
CA VAL A 833 -36.77 4.09 3.36
C VAL A 833 -36.61 2.75 2.64
N TRP A 834 -35.86 2.72 1.56
CA TRP A 834 -35.82 1.53 0.71
C TRP A 834 -35.07 0.37 1.34
N THR A 835 -34.00 0.64 2.09
CA THR A 835 -33.19 -0.45 2.65
C THR A 835 -34.00 -1.30 3.60
N ILE A 836 -34.73 -0.70 4.54
CA ILE A 836 -35.59 -1.47 5.46
C ILE A 836 -36.66 -2.28 4.71
N GLN A 837 -37.11 -1.80 3.56
CA GLN A 837 -38.09 -2.48 2.71
C GLN A 837 -37.48 -3.58 1.82
N ASN A 838 -36.15 -3.70 1.74
CA ASN A 838 -35.44 -4.59 0.81
C ASN A 838 -34.30 -5.40 1.43
N VAL A 839 -34.20 -5.46 2.76
CA VAL A 839 -33.31 -6.42 3.43
C VAL A 839 -33.80 -7.86 3.25
N LEU A 840 -32.87 -8.80 3.34
CA LEU A 840 -33.16 -10.23 3.41
C LEU A 840 -33.11 -10.68 4.88
N PHE A 841 -34.17 -11.34 5.35
CA PHE A 841 -34.16 -11.98 6.67
C PHE A 841 -33.66 -13.42 6.57
N LYS A 842 -32.69 -13.79 7.39
CA LYS A 842 -32.23 -15.18 7.46
C LYS A 842 -33.19 -15.98 8.36
N VAL A 843 -34.18 -16.63 7.76
CA VAL A 843 -35.15 -17.50 8.48
C VAL A 843 -34.56 -18.86 8.88
N MET A 844 -33.32 -19.12 8.47
CA MET A 844 -32.49 -20.25 8.87
C MET A 844 -31.03 -19.76 8.97
N PRO A 845 -30.18 -20.37 9.81
CA PRO A 845 -28.79 -19.96 10.01
C PRO A 845 -27.91 -20.45 8.87
N VAL A 846 -28.09 -19.87 7.69
CA VAL A 846 -27.33 -20.13 6.47
C VAL A 846 -26.85 -18.78 5.94
N GLU A 847 -25.66 -18.71 5.36
CA GLU A 847 -25.23 -17.51 4.64
C GLU A 847 -26.30 -17.13 3.60
N GLY A 848 -26.58 -15.82 3.45
CA GLY A 848 -27.79 -15.36 2.75
C GLY A 848 -27.94 -15.90 1.32
N HIS A 849 -26.84 -16.06 0.60
CA HIS A 849 -26.83 -16.56 -0.77
C HIS A 849 -27.09 -18.08 -0.88
N GLY A 850 -27.02 -18.81 0.24
CA GLY A 850 -27.29 -20.25 0.30
C GLY A 850 -28.76 -20.60 0.61
N ILE A 851 -29.56 -19.65 1.09
CA ILE A 851 -30.93 -19.92 1.59
C ILE A 851 -31.83 -20.49 0.48
N ALA A 852 -31.86 -19.85 -0.69
CA ALA A 852 -32.68 -20.32 -1.82
C ALA A 852 -32.27 -21.73 -2.26
N ALA A 853 -30.98 -22.05 -2.22
CA ALA A 853 -30.47 -23.37 -2.58
C ALA A 853 -30.87 -24.44 -1.56
N VAL A 854 -30.88 -24.12 -0.27
CA VAL A 854 -31.37 -25.02 0.79
C VAL A 854 -32.87 -25.26 0.66
N GLU A 855 -33.66 -24.22 0.40
CA GLU A 855 -35.11 -24.39 0.16
C GLU A 855 -35.38 -25.27 -1.07
N ALA A 856 -34.66 -25.05 -2.17
CA ALA A 856 -34.75 -25.89 -3.36
C ALA A 856 -34.35 -27.35 -3.07
N ALA A 857 -33.34 -27.57 -2.23
CA ALA A 857 -32.90 -28.91 -1.81
C ALA A 857 -33.99 -29.65 -1.02
N LEU A 858 -34.67 -28.95 -0.10
CA LEU A 858 -35.78 -29.53 0.67
C LEU A 858 -36.98 -29.90 -0.22
N VAL A 859 -37.27 -29.09 -1.24
CA VAL A 859 -38.31 -29.43 -2.25
C VAL A 859 -37.90 -30.65 -3.07
N GLN A 860 -36.65 -30.72 -3.53
CA GLN A 860 -36.13 -31.87 -4.28
C GLN A 860 -36.14 -33.15 -3.41
N LEU A 861 -35.80 -33.06 -2.14
CA LEU A 861 -35.91 -34.18 -1.20
C LEU A 861 -37.37 -34.67 -1.03
N GLY A 862 -38.33 -33.74 -0.98
CA GLY A 862 -39.75 -34.09 -0.98
C GLY A 862 -40.15 -34.89 -2.22
N LYS A 863 -39.65 -34.50 -3.41
CA LYS A 863 -39.86 -35.23 -4.66
C LYS A 863 -39.21 -36.62 -4.65
N LEU A 864 -38.02 -36.78 -4.07
CA LEU A 864 -37.37 -38.09 -3.89
C LEU A 864 -38.22 -39.01 -3.00
N ARG A 865 -38.62 -38.51 -1.83
CA ARG A 865 -39.44 -39.27 -0.87
C ARG A 865 -40.78 -39.69 -1.44
N ALA A 866 -41.41 -38.85 -2.26
CA ALA A 866 -42.65 -39.19 -2.96
C ALA A 866 -42.48 -40.35 -3.97
N ARG A 867 -41.25 -40.62 -4.43
CA ARG A 867 -40.89 -41.78 -5.26
C ARG A 867 -40.37 -42.97 -4.44
N GLY A 868 -40.36 -42.88 -3.10
CA GLY A 868 -39.79 -43.91 -2.22
C GLY A 868 -38.26 -43.97 -2.24
N LEU A 869 -37.59 -42.89 -2.66
CA LEU A 869 -36.12 -42.80 -2.75
C LEU A 869 -35.54 -41.88 -1.66
N GLY A 870 -34.28 -42.13 -1.28
CA GLY A 870 -33.52 -41.28 -0.35
C GLY A 870 -32.30 -40.60 -1.00
N PRO A 871 -31.58 -39.76 -0.23
CA PRO A 871 -30.37 -39.06 -0.69
C PRO A 871 -29.25 -39.98 -1.21
N GLU A 872 -29.22 -41.24 -0.76
CA GLU A 872 -28.28 -42.26 -1.21
C GLU A 872 -28.42 -42.61 -2.70
N CYS A 873 -29.58 -42.34 -3.31
CA CYS A 873 -29.84 -42.56 -4.74
C CYS A 873 -29.36 -41.42 -5.64
N ILE A 874 -28.92 -40.29 -5.07
CA ILE A 874 -28.40 -39.15 -5.82
C ILE A 874 -27.09 -39.58 -6.51
N ALA A 875 -26.91 -39.21 -7.77
CA ALA A 875 -25.65 -39.32 -8.51
C ALA A 875 -24.90 -37.99 -8.49
N SER A 876 -25.56 -36.89 -8.85
CA SER A 876 -25.02 -35.52 -8.79
C SER A 876 -26.13 -34.48 -8.60
N ILE A 877 -25.75 -33.27 -8.18
CA ILE A 877 -26.63 -32.12 -8.05
C ILE A 877 -26.00 -30.95 -8.79
N GLU A 878 -26.72 -30.37 -9.74
CA GLU A 878 -26.36 -29.14 -10.43
C GLU A 878 -27.06 -27.95 -9.76
N VAL A 879 -26.28 -26.94 -9.39
CA VAL A 879 -26.74 -25.73 -8.68
C VAL A 879 -26.47 -24.52 -9.55
N GLN A 880 -27.51 -23.90 -10.09
CA GLN A 880 -27.42 -22.60 -10.74
C GLN A 880 -27.67 -21.50 -9.70
N THR A 881 -26.79 -20.50 -9.63
CA THR A 881 -26.85 -19.45 -8.61
C THR A 881 -26.19 -18.15 -9.10
N THR A 882 -26.17 -17.12 -8.25
CA THR A 882 -25.60 -15.81 -8.57
C THR A 882 -24.06 -15.82 -8.54
N GLN A 883 -23.43 -14.86 -9.24
CA GLN A 883 -21.98 -14.62 -9.13
C GLN A 883 -21.54 -14.30 -7.69
N ALA A 884 -22.41 -13.69 -6.87
CA ALA A 884 -22.11 -13.44 -5.47
C ALA A 884 -22.02 -14.73 -4.66
N ALA A 885 -22.97 -15.66 -4.85
CA ALA A 885 -22.94 -16.97 -4.20
C ALA A 885 -21.66 -17.76 -4.57
N GLU A 886 -21.27 -17.73 -5.85
CA GLU A 886 -20.03 -18.34 -6.34
C GLU A 886 -18.80 -17.75 -5.63
N SER A 887 -18.70 -16.42 -5.56
CA SER A 887 -17.53 -15.76 -4.97
C SER A 887 -17.44 -15.89 -3.44
N ILE A 888 -18.57 -16.03 -2.74
CA ILE A 888 -18.62 -15.96 -1.27
C ILE A 888 -18.67 -17.35 -0.62
N ILE A 889 -19.49 -18.26 -1.16
CA ILE A 889 -19.83 -19.52 -0.48
C ILE A 889 -19.60 -20.79 -1.31
N ASN A 890 -19.04 -20.71 -2.52
CA ASN A 890 -18.55 -21.91 -3.21
C ASN A 890 -17.17 -22.31 -2.66
N LYS A 891 -17.14 -23.36 -1.82
CA LYS A 891 -15.91 -23.88 -1.20
C LYS A 891 -15.71 -25.36 -1.51
N ARG A 892 -14.50 -25.72 -1.97
CA ARG A 892 -14.05 -27.11 -2.17
C ARG A 892 -13.02 -27.52 -1.12
N GLY A 893 -12.93 -28.83 -0.86
CA GLY A 893 -11.97 -29.39 0.08
C GLY A 893 -12.42 -29.35 1.56
N PRO A 894 -11.49 -29.58 2.51
CA PRO A 894 -11.80 -29.65 3.93
C PRO A 894 -12.35 -28.33 4.50
N LEU A 895 -13.28 -28.42 5.46
CA LEU A 895 -13.84 -27.28 6.21
C LEU A 895 -13.45 -27.41 7.68
N ASN A 896 -12.78 -26.39 8.24
CA ASN A 896 -12.01 -26.57 9.48
C ASN A 896 -12.74 -26.11 10.74
N ASN A 897 -13.79 -25.29 10.62
CA ASN A 897 -14.52 -24.74 11.75
C ASN A 897 -15.99 -24.46 11.37
N ALA A 898 -16.82 -24.05 12.33
CA ALA A 898 -18.22 -23.74 12.10
C ALA A 898 -18.44 -22.61 11.07
N ALA A 899 -17.56 -21.61 11.06
CA ALA A 899 -17.60 -20.49 10.12
C ALA A 899 -17.21 -20.88 8.69
N ASP A 900 -16.52 -22.00 8.50
CA ASP A 900 -16.28 -22.56 7.17
C ASP A 900 -17.51 -23.29 6.63
N ARG A 901 -18.26 -23.96 7.52
CA ARG A 901 -19.42 -24.80 7.19
C ARG A 901 -20.66 -23.97 6.88
N ASP A 902 -20.93 -22.92 7.66
CA ASP A 902 -22.05 -21.99 7.40
C ASP A 902 -21.86 -21.19 6.08
N HIS A 903 -20.61 -21.04 5.61
CA HIS A 903 -20.21 -20.36 4.36
C HIS A 903 -19.77 -21.35 3.25
N CYS A 904 -20.40 -22.53 3.16
CA CYS A 904 -20.19 -23.47 2.06
C CYS A 904 -21.54 -23.95 1.51
N ILE A 905 -21.89 -23.51 0.30
CA ILE A 905 -23.18 -23.81 -0.34
C ILE A 905 -23.38 -25.32 -0.52
N GLN A 906 -22.32 -26.05 -0.88
CA GLN A 906 -22.37 -27.51 -0.97
C GLN A 906 -22.64 -28.16 0.38
N TYR A 907 -22.05 -27.64 1.46
CA TYR A 907 -22.26 -28.18 2.81
C TYR A 907 -23.70 -28.04 3.24
N VAL A 908 -24.29 -26.85 3.11
CA VAL A 908 -25.68 -26.61 3.54
C VAL A 908 -26.70 -27.35 2.69
N ILE A 909 -26.45 -27.52 1.38
CA ILE A 909 -27.29 -28.35 0.50
C ILE A 909 -27.18 -29.83 0.91
N ALA A 910 -25.97 -30.36 1.06
CA ALA A 910 -25.76 -31.76 1.44
C ALA A 910 -26.39 -32.07 2.82
N LEU A 911 -26.20 -31.17 3.78
CA LEU A 911 -26.80 -31.23 5.09
C LEU A 911 -28.33 -31.25 5.00
N ALA A 912 -28.94 -30.37 4.20
CA ALA A 912 -30.40 -30.33 4.04
C ALA A 912 -30.97 -31.64 3.49
N PHE A 913 -30.31 -32.26 2.49
CA PHE A 913 -30.71 -33.56 1.97
C PHE A 913 -30.61 -34.67 3.03
N LEU A 914 -29.48 -34.76 3.74
CA LEU A 914 -29.21 -35.85 4.68
C LEU A 914 -29.97 -35.71 6.00
N LYS A 915 -30.04 -34.50 6.55
CA LYS A 915 -30.81 -34.18 7.76
C LYS A 915 -32.32 -34.23 7.49
N GLY A 916 -32.73 -33.90 6.27
CA GLY A 916 -34.12 -33.84 5.84
C GLY A 916 -34.94 -32.69 6.45
N SER A 917 -34.26 -31.67 6.96
CA SER A 917 -34.81 -30.42 7.48
C SER A 917 -33.79 -29.29 7.29
N ALA A 918 -34.19 -28.04 7.49
CA ALA A 918 -33.28 -26.91 7.39
C ALA A 918 -32.10 -27.02 8.39
N PRO A 919 -30.91 -26.54 8.02
CA PRO A 919 -29.78 -26.43 8.96
C PRO A 919 -30.14 -25.63 10.21
N GLU A 920 -29.54 -25.99 11.34
CA GLU A 920 -29.61 -25.27 12.61
C GLU A 920 -28.19 -24.90 13.05
N ALA A 921 -28.04 -23.85 13.87
CA ALA A 921 -26.71 -23.35 14.27
C ALA A 921 -25.81 -24.43 14.92
N ARG A 922 -26.41 -25.38 15.64
CA ARG A 922 -25.71 -26.52 16.24
C ARG A 922 -25.09 -27.48 15.22
N ASP A 923 -25.64 -27.57 14.01
CA ASP A 923 -25.18 -28.51 12.99
C ASP A 923 -23.77 -28.17 12.49
N TYR A 924 -23.37 -26.91 12.61
CA TYR A 924 -22.06 -26.43 12.16
C TYR A 924 -20.95 -26.59 13.19
N ARG A 925 -21.25 -26.93 14.46
CA ARG A 925 -20.23 -27.04 15.51
C ARG A 925 -19.25 -28.18 15.24
N ASP A 926 -18.02 -28.09 15.74
CA ASP A 926 -16.99 -29.12 15.52
C ASP A 926 -17.35 -30.47 16.17
N GLU A 927 -18.21 -30.45 17.18
CA GLU A 927 -18.74 -31.63 17.86
C GLU A 927 -20.01 -32.20 17.18
N SER A 928 -20.56 -31.50 16.19
CA SER A 928 -21.72 -31.97 15.43
C SER A 928 -21.39 -33.26 14.67
N TYR A 929 -22.36 -34.18 14.61
CA TYR A 929 -22.28 -35.37 13.75
C TYR A 929 -21.88 -34.99 12.30
N TRP A 930 -22.46 -33.91 11.78
CA TRP A 930 -22.27 -33.44 10.42
C TRP A 930 -20.87 -32.88 10.13
N ALA A 931 -20.11 -32.50 11.16
CA ALA A 931 -18.73 -32.03 10.99
C ALA A 931 -17.77 -33.16 10.60
N ARG A 932 -18.15 -34.44 10.88
CA ARG A 932 -17.31 -35.63 10.67
C ARG A 932 -17.97 -36.69 9.77
N SER A 933 -19.16 -36.43 9.24
CA SER A 933 -19.92 -37.39 8.40
C SER A 933 -19.24 -37.58 7.04
N GLU A 934 -18.89 -38.84 6.75
CA GLU A 934 -18.36 -39.25 5.45
C GLU A 934 -19.41 -39.15 4.34
N GLU A 935 -20.69 -39.41 4.66
CA GLU A 935 -21.81 -39.31 3.70
C GLU A 935 -22.02 -37.86 3.26
N LEU A 936 -21.94 -36.91 4.19
CA LEU A 936 -22.03 -35.48 3.89
C LEU A 936 -20.84 -35.04 3.03
N ALA A 937 -19.63 -35.44 3.39
CA ALA A 937 -18.44 -35.14 2.61
C ALA A 937 -18.54 -35.73 1.19
N SER A 938 -19.01 -36.97 1.05
CA SER A 938 -19.23 -37.64 -0.22
C SER A 938 -20.30 -36.95 -1.08
N LEU A 939 -21.41 -36.51 -0.49
CA LEU A 939 -22.46 -35.79 -1.22
C LEU A 939 -21.96 -34.41 -1.67
N ARG A 940 -21.16 -33.70 -0.87
CA ARG A 940 -20.56 -32.42 -1.24
C ARG A 940 -19.73 -32.48 -2.52
N GLU A 941 -18.92 -33.51 -2.69
CA GLU A 941 -18.08 -33.69 -3.89
C GLU A 941 -18.90 -33.91 -5.18
N ARG A 942 -20.21 -34.16 -5.04
CA ARG A 942 -21.15 -34.41 -6.15
C ARG A 942 -22.10 -33.22 -6.39
N ILE A 943 -21.88 -32.08 -5.73
CA ILE A 943 -22.63 -30.84 -5.91
C ILE A 943 -21.78 -29.88 -6.75
N PHE A 944 -22.27 -29.55 -7.94
CA PHE A 944 -21.61 -28.67 -8.90
C PHE A 944 -22.33 -27.32 -8.94
N VAL A 945 -21.58 -26.24 -8.74
CA VAL A 945 -22.11 -24.87 -8.66
C VAL A 945 -21.74 -24.13 -9.94
N HIS A 946 -22.74 -23.48 -10.54
CA HIS A 946 -22.66 -22.77 -11.80
C HIS A 946 -23.27 -21.38 -11.65
N VAL A 947 -22.58 -20.37 -12.19
CA VAL A 947 -23.10 -19.01 -12.25
C VAL A 947 -24.15 -18.90 -13.35
N ASP A 948 -25.32 -18.39 -12.98
CA ASP A 948 -26.37 -17.99 -13.91
C ASP A 948 -26.38 -16.46 -14.05
N GLU A 949 -26.21 -15.98 -15.28
CA GLU A 949 -26.14 -14.54 -15.57
C GLU A 949 -27.47 -13.83 -15.33
N HIS A 950 -28.60 -14.50 -15.52
CA HIS A 950 -29.91 -13.91 -15.29
C HIS A 950 -30.18 -13.71 -13.80
N LEU A 951 -29.91 -14.73 -12.98
CA LEU A 951 -30.00 -14.63 -11.51
C LEU A 951 -29.05 -13.56 -10.98
N THR A 952 -27.85 -13.44 -11.56
CA THR A 952 -26.88 -12.40 -11.20
C THR A 952 -27.38 -10.98 -11.55
N ARG A 953 -28.02 -10.79 -12.71
CA ARG A 953 -28.65 -9.50 -13.06
C ARG A 953 -29.79 -9.14 -12.11
N ASP A 954 -30.65 -10.11 -11.79
CA ASP A 954 -31.81 -9.89 -10.90
C ASP A 954 -31.40 -9.62 -9.44
N TYR A 955 -30.24 -10.13 -9.02
CA TYR A 955 -29.61 -9.82 -7.73
C TYR A 955 -29.13 -8.37 -7.62
N LEU A 956 -28.64 -7.79 -8.72
CA LEU A 956 -28.16 -6.41 -8.77
C LEU A 956 -29.28 -5.39 -9.05
N ASP A 957 -30.39 -5.80 -9.67
CA ASP A 957 -31.55 -4.95 -9.94
C ASP A 957 -32.22 -4.50 -8.63
N LEU A 958 -32.16 -3.19 -8.34
CA LEU A 958 -32.73 -2.58 -7.13
C LEU A 958 -34.25 -2.67 -7.02
N ASN A 959 -34.94 -2.98 -8.12
CA ASN A 959 -36.36 -3.27 -8.06
C ASN A 959 -36.63 -4.70 -7.63
N LYS A 960 -35.72 -5.65 -7.93
CA LYS A 960 -35.90 -7.08 -7.67
C LYS A 960 -35.18 -7.55 -6.41
N LYS A 961 -33.86 -7.39 -6.36
CA LYS A 961 -32.94 -7.90 -5.34
C LYS A 961 -33.07 -9.41 -5.08
N SER A 962 -33.34 -10.19 -6.13
CA SER A 962 -33.45 -11.65 -6.04
C SER A 962 -32.16 -12.28 -5.49
N ILE A 963 -32.28 -13.34 -4.70
CA ILE A 963 -31.14 -14.18 -4.29
C ILE A 963 -31.36 -15.63 -4.75
N GLY A 964 -31.86 -15.75 -5.98
CA GLY A 964 -32.37 -17.01 -6.47
C GLY A 964 -31.31 -18.09 -6.68
N SER A 965 -31.74 -19.35 -6.54
CA SER A 965 -30.95 -20.53 -6.90
C SER A 965 -31.84 -21.62 -7.47
N ALA A 966 -31.34 -22.35 -8.46
CA ALA A 966 -32.03 -23.47 -9.09
C ALA A 966 -31.23 -24.77 -8.95
N LEU A 967 -31.91 -25.84 -8.53
CA LEU A 967 -31.29 -27.16 -8.31
C LEU A 967 -31.87 -28.21 -9.26
N THR A 968 -31.00 -28.95 -9.93
CA THR A 968 -31.32 -30.16 -10.70
C THR A 968 -30.63 -31.36 -10.06
N VAL A 969 -31.36 -32.46 -9.86
CA VAL A 969 -30.83 -33.67 -9.20
C VAL A 969 -30.83 -34.83 -10.19
N HIS A 970 -29.66 -35.42 -10.42
CA HIS A 970 -29.49 -36.61 -11.25
C HIS A 970 -29.39 -37.84 -10.35
N LEU A 971 -30.05 -38.94 -10.71
CA LEU A 971 -30.10 -40.18 -9.93
C LEU A 971 -29.17 -41.24 -10.51
N GLN A 972 -28.80 -42.21 -9.68
CA GLN A 972 -27.89 -43.31 -10.06
C GLN A 972 -28.47 -44.23 -11.14
N ASP A 973 -29.79 -44.27 -11.31
CA ASP A 973 -30.48 -45.01 -12.38
C ASP A 973 -30.47 -44.27 -13.73
N GLY A 974 -29.85 -43.09 -13.80
CA GLY A 974 -29.78 -42.24 -14.99
C GLY A 974 -30.98 -41.31 -15.19
N SER A 975 -32.01 -41.40 -14.35
CA SER A 975 -33.14 -40.47 -14.38
C SER A 975 -32.80 -39.15 -13.66
N GLU A 976 -33.57 -38.09 -13.93
CA GLU A 976 -33.40 -36.78 -13.30
C GLU A 976 -34.71 -36.26 -12.70
N LEU A 977 -34.59 -35.42 -11.67
CA LEU A 977 -35.70 -34.65 -11.14
C LEU A 977 -35.82 -33.31 -11.86
N PRO A 978 -37.04 -32.85 -12.21
CA PRO A 978 -37.23 -31.52 -12.78
C PRO A 978 -36.63 -30.44 -11.89
N GLN A 979 -35.96 -29.47 -12.52
CA GLN A 979 -35.32 -28.34 -11.85
C GLN A 979 -36.29 -27.64 -10.89
N VAL A 980 -35.79 -27.24 -9.73
CA VAL A 980 -36.51 -26.39 -8.77
C VAL A 980 -35.78 -25.07 -8.67
N LEU A 981 -36.39 -23.99 -9.15
CA LEU A 981 -35.93 -22.61 -8.94
C LEU A 981 -36.66 -22.00 -7.74
N VAL A 982 -35.90 -21.51 -6.77
CA VAL A 982 -36.38 -20.62 -5.72
C VAL A 982 -35.79 -19.25 -5.98
N GLU A 983 -36.59 -18.31 -6.50
CA GLU A 983 -36.12 -16.95 -6.80
C GLU A 983 -36.17 -16.05 -5.55
N TYR A 984 -37.28 -16.11 -4.80
CA TYR A 984 -37.50 -15.32 -3.57
C TYR A 984 -37.75 -16.26 -2.39
N PRO A 985 -36.70 -16.62 -1.62
CA PRO A 985 -36.85 -17.52 -0.48
C PRO A 985 -37.74 -16.92 0.62
N ALA A 986 -38.13 -17.72 1.61
CA ALA A 986 -39.09 -17.35 2.64
C ALA A 986 -38.69 -16.13 3.50
N GLY A 987 -37.42 -15.75 3.48
CA GLY A 987 -36.91 -14.55 4.17
C GLY A 987 -36.85 -13.28 3.32
N HIS A 988 -37.12 -13.38 2.01
CA HIS A 988 -37.02 -12.25 1.09
C HIS A 988 -38.29 -11.38 1.16
N VAL A 989 -38.17 -10.06 1.20
CA VAL A 989 -39.31 -9.12 1.35
C VAL A 989 -40.44 -9.27 0.33
N ARG A 990 -40.13 -9.73 -0.89
CA ARG A 990 -41.13 -10.02 -1.93
C ARG A 990 -41.93 -11.31 -1.68
N ASN A 991 -41.48 -12.17 -0.78
CA ASN A 991 -42.22 -13.37 -0.39
C ASN A 991 -43.31 -12.98 0.62
N PRO A 992 -44.60 -13.25 0.34
CA PRO A 992 -45.70 -12.86 1.23
C PRO A 992 -45.66 -13.57 2.58
N ALA A 993 -44.90 -14.67 2.71
CA ALA A 993 -44.74 -15.41 3.96
C ALA A 993 -43.70 -14.81 4.90
N THR A 994 -42.90 -13.83 4.46
CA THR A 994 -41.71 -13.35 5.19
C THR A 994 -41.99 -12.87 6.60
N ALA A 995 -42.99 -12.00 6.79
CA ALA A 995 -43.32 -11.51 8.13
C ALA A 995 -43.72 -12.65 9.08
N ARG A 996 -44.47 -13.64 8.57
CA ARG A 996 -44.87 -14.82 9.34
C ARG A 996 -43.67 -15.71 9.66
N ALA A 997 -42.79 -15.96 8.69
CA ALA A 997 -41.59 -16.77 8.87
C ALA A 997 -40.62 -16.15 9.89
N VAL A 998 -40.44 -14.82 9.86
CA VAL A 998 -39.65 -14.09 10.86
C VAL A 998 -40.31 -14.16 12.24
N GLN A 999 -41.63 -14.02 12.34
CA GLN A 999 -42.33 -14.15 13.62
C GLN A 999 -42.24 -15.58 14.18
N GLU A 1000 -42.32 -16.61 13.33
CA GLU A 1000 -42.11 -18.01 13.71
C GLU A 1000 -40.68 -18.24 14.21
N LYS A 1001 -39.67 -17.70 13.52
CA LYS A 1001 -38.26 -17.71 13.96
C LYS A 1001 -38.10 -16.99 15.30
N PHE A 1002 -38.62 -15.77 15.43
CA PHE A 1002 -38.59 -15.00 16.68
C PHE A 1002 -39.18 -15.82 17.83
N THR A 1003 -40.38 -16.37 17.64
CA THR A 1003 -41.04 -17.21 18.64
C THR A 1003 -40.19 -18.44 19.00
N LYS A 1004 -39.60 -19.12 18.01
CA LYS A 1004 -38.68 -20.26 18.23
C LYS A 1004 -37.48 -19.85 19.08
N ASN A 1005 -36.84 -18.74 18.75
CA ASN A 1005 -35.65 -18.26 19.45
C ASN A 1005 -35.98 -17.80 20.87
N MET A 1006 -37.09 -17.08 21.04
CA MET A 1006 -37.52 -16.59 22.35
C MET A 1006 -37.89 -17.73 23.31
N ARG A 1007 -38.43 -18.85 22.83
CA ARG A 1007 -38.72 -20.04 23.67
C ARG A 1007 -37.52 -20.60 24.43
N LEU A 1008 -36.30 -20.24 24.02
CA LEU A 1008 -35.09 -20.64 24.72
C LEU A 1008 -35.00 -20.03 26.13
N MET A 1009 -35.66 -18.88 26.38
CA MET A 1009 -35.60 -18.16 27.67
C MET A 1009 -36.92 -17.53 28.12
N PHE A 1010 -37.96 -17.55 27.28
CA PHE A 1010 -39.22 -16.85 27.51
C PHE A 1010 -40.41 -17.79 27.37
N THR A 1011 -41.40 -17.60 28.23
CA THR A 1011 -42.67 -18.32 28.19
C THR A 1011 -43.57 -17.79 27.06
N GLU A 1012 -44.51 -18.60 26.57
CA GLU A 1012 -45.49 -18.17 25.55
C GLU A 1012 -46.22 -16.88 25.92
N LYS A 1013 -46.57 -16.72 27.20
CA LYS A 1013 -47.25 -15.51 27.69
C LYS A 1013 -46.36 -14.27 27.56
N GLU A 1014 -45.08 -14.38 27.86
CA GLU A 1014 -44.12 -13.27 27.69
C GLU A 1014 -43.90 -12.95 26.21
N ILE A 1015 -43.77 -13.98 25.36
CA ILE A 1015 -43.58 -13.80 23.91
C ILE A 1015 -44.80 -13.09 23.31
N LEU A 1016 -46.01 -13.52 23.64
CA LEU A 1016 -47.24 -12.85 23.21
C LEU A 1016 -47.32 -11.42 23.70
N LYS A 1017 -46.90 -11.14 24.94
CA LYS A 1017 -46.83 -9.77 25.46
C LYS A 1017 -45.88 -8.92 24.63
N ILE A 1018 -44.67 -9.40 24.32
CA ILE A 1018 -43.69 -8.67 23.51
C ILE A 1018 -44.26 -8.36 22.11
N LEU A 1019 -44.91 -9.34 21.47
CA LEU A 1019 -45.57 -9.16 20.17
C LEU A 1019 -46.73 -8.16 20.20
N GLN A 1020 -47.38 -7.96 21.34
CA GLN A 1020 -48.44 -6.96 21.50
C GLN A 1020 -47.87 -5.56 21.81
N GLU A 1021 -46.85 -5.49 22.66
CA GLU A 1021 -46.26 -4.22 23.10
C GLU A 1021 -45.47 -3.52 21.99
N ILE A 1022 -44.82 -4.28 21.09
CA ILE A 1022 -44.07 -3.71 19.95
C ILE A 1022 -44.95 -2.90 18.98
N GLU A 1023 -46.27 -3.15 18.96
CA GLU A 1023 -47.22 -2.40 18.12
C GLU A 1023 -47.58 -1.02 18.68
N LYS A 1024 -47.23 -0.73 19.95
CA LYS A 1024 -47.54 0.53 20.62
C LYS A 1024 -46.45 1.56 20.39
N ASP A 1025 -46.69 2.49 19.48
CA ASP A 1025 -45.72 3.54 19.10
C ASP A 1025 -45.28 4.46 20.26
N ASP A 1026 -46.13 4.64 21.26
CA ASP A 1026 -45.94 5.52 22.43
C ASP A 1026 -45.28 4.81 23.62
N LEU A 1027 -45.10 3.49 23.57
CA LEU A 1027 -44.42 2.73 24.61
C LEU A 1027 -43.01 3.28 24.83
N LEU A 1028 -42.63 3.50 26.08
CA LEU A 1028 -41.29 3.95 26.44
C LEU A 1028 -40.27 2.85 26.13
N ILE A 1029 -39.12 3.26 25.62
CA ILE A 1029 -38.07 2.31 25.23
C ILE A 1029 -37.59 1.48 26.43
N MET A 1030 -37.51 2.06 27.64
CA MET A 1030 -37.16 1.31 28.84
C MET A 1030 -38.17 0.23 29.21
N ASP A 1031 -39.47 0.48 29.00
CA ASP A 1031 -40.53 -0.48 29.27
C ASP A 1031 -40.47 -1.64 28.27
N PHE A 1032 -40.14 -1.35 27.00
CA PHE A 1032 -39.88 -2.37 25.99
C PHE A 1032 -38.69 -3.24 26.36
N VAL A 1033 -37.54 -2.64 26.74
CA VAL A 1033 -36.34 -3.38 27.13
C VAL A 1033 -36.57 -4.23 28.39
N ASP A 1034 -37.36 -3.73 29.35
CA ASP A 1034 -37.71 -4.46 30.57
C ASP A 1034 -38.52 -5.74 30.31
N LEU A 1035 -39.18 -5.87 29.15
CA LEU A 1035 -39.82 -7.14 28.74
C LEU A 1035 -38.79 -8.27 28.53
N PHE A 1036 -37.52 -7.92 28.30
CA PHE A 1036 -36.44 -8.87 28.04
C PHE A 1036 -35.50 -9.09 29.24
N ALA A 1037 -35.71 -8.39 30.35
CA ALA A 1037 -34.87 -8.48 31.54
C ALA A 1037 -35.01 -9.83 32.26
N ARG A 1038 -33.93 -10.30 32.90
CA ARG A 1038 -33.88 -11.55 33.68
C ARG A 1038 -33.21 -11.31 35.03
N GLN A 1039 -33.71 -11.97 36.09
CA GLN A 1039 -33.13 -11.91 37.44
C GLN A 1039 -32.25 -13.17 37.65
N SER A 1040 -30.93 -13.03 37.81
CA SER A 1040 -29.90 -14.11 37.85
C SER A 1040 -30.12 -15.17 38.96
N SER A 1041 -29.54 -16.38 38.97
CA SER A 1041 -28.16 -16.82 38.65
C SER A 1041 -28.10 -18.28 38.18
N SER A 1042 -27.50 -18.56 37.02
CA SER A 1042 -26.98 -19.89 36.69
C SER A 1042 -25.63 -19.72 36.00
N PRO A 1043 -24.59 -20.46 36.41
CA PRO A 1043 -23.22 -20.21 35.98
C PRO A 1043 -23.03 -20.72 34.56
N ARG A 1044 -23.25 -19.86 33.56
CA ARG A 1044 -22.51 -19.86 32.28
C ARG A 1044 -22.40 -18.43 31.76
N LEU A 1045 -21.76 -17.57 32.55
CA LEU A 1045 -20.96 -16.44 32.07
C LEU A 1045 -19.61 -16.56 32.77
#